data_AF-A0A327RJV9-F1
#
_entry.id   AF-A0A327RJV9-F1
#
_cell.length_a   1.000
_cell.length_b   1.000
_cell.length_c   1.000
_cell.angle_alpha   90.00
_cell.angle_beta   90.00
_cell.angle_gamma   90.00
#
_symmetry.space_group_name_H-M   'P 1'
#
loop_
_entity.id
_entity.type
_entity.pdbx_description
1 polymer ?
#
loop_
_entity_poly.entity_id
_entity_poly.type
_entity_poly.pdbx_seq_one_letter_code
_entity_poly.pdbx_strand_id
1 'polypeptide(L)'
;MEHNSTFPIKKSELDVLRDEASSYLKSVSWEQGARAKNKDKDAKDDSILLYLSKANNGSSVSITSVSKTILALKKRLLPDSIAIPLFLNQTLFAVQEGLTLGIWIKDSYYDASGLSSLNERKSALDASGRREYESKMQTASAFMLFASAYKILHLLKPHASDDLSVMKQKFAGIPEVSLMTPLKGISCALFYYDKYLAHPDIIKSDKDVADFTVVYFEALIDEINLRRSSLEYTETIVDRTYKLEKSDFAISGWENTFQGTAKSVEFNKIQFEQIVGNRDAKHFARRLTERMLSYDFEAKKNPFQELGGFMPVFMGYGIPGTGKSMLIAAIATRLKEHCDHLDIPFLFHPMPDTLISTFQGGSAEKMVDWMKPLQDPNKLIFAPIDDAENNLQERTTQGVSAGVKEVIGVFLRYTEGAYAVNYGNSSIGLFTNLPEMLDKAVISRVQGRFKIDGARNEHDFIDQDHLWWRKLDKTMPSFVNMSNPNDYKYLDAQQVAKNLGEILDKVDKPTEQRVLDTFNKVESKYKDTEHMFYAHLYTEIQKIFPFFSSRDVRNIQKAVSLRLTDFDLEPDWFDNPEIYFKKDYDTKFGMLQELMRANMKGLDFSDIRRQEVVRYLDNVATIADTDFKRKVDARINQLNIETAAREQFGK
;
A
#
# COMPACT_ATOMS: atom_id res chain seq x y z
N MET A 1 -15.15 -9.68 -14.13
CA MET A 1 -14.21 -10.57 -14.82
C MET A 1 -15.02 -11.68 -15.43
N GLU A 2 -15.00 -11.81 -16.76
CA GLU A 2 -15.22 -13.11 -17.37
C GLU A 2 -14.19 -14.07 -16.74
N HIS A 3 -14.63 -15.27 -16.37
CA HIS A 3 -13.81 -16.23 -15.65
C HIS A 3 -12.56 -16.60 -16.45
N ASN A 4 -11.35 -16.26 -15.96
CA ASN A 4 -10.13 -16.90 -16.43
C ASN A 4 -10.27 -18.40 -16.18
N SER A 5 -10.10 -19.20 -17.23
CA SER A 5 -10.20 -20.65 -17.12
C SER A 5 -9.01 -21.17 -16.30
N THR A 6 -9.31 -21.88 -15.22
CA THR A 6 -8.27 -22.47 -14.35
C THR A 6 -7.91 -23.86 -14.85
N PHE A 7 -6.64 -24.06 -15.20
CA PHE A 7 -6.09 -25.32 -15.70
C PHE A 7 -5.24 -26.00 -14.61
N PRO A 8 -5.51 -27.27 -14.25
CA PRO A 8 -4.73 -27.97 -13.26
C PRO A 8 -3.38 -28.42 -13.81
N ILE A 9 -2.30 -28.24 -13.04
CA ILE A 9 -0.98 -28.84 -13.27
C ILE A 9 -0.91 -30.12 -12.44
N LYS A 10 -0.80 -31.29 -13.09
CA LYS A 10 -0.74 -32.58 -12.39
C LYS A 10 0.70 -32.90 -12.00
N LYS A 11 0.91 -33.43 -10.80
CA LYS A 11 2.26 -33.82 -10.33
C LYS A 11 2.85 -34.95 -11.18
N SER A 12 2.01 -35.88 -11.65
CA SER A 12 2.45 -36.96 -12.54
C SER A 12 3.01 -36.46 -13.88
N GLU A 13 2.52 -35.32 -14.38
CA GLU A 13 3.04 -34.69 -15.60
C GLU A 13 4.40 -34.02 -15.34
N LEU A 14 4.58 -33.41 -14.16
CA LEU A 14 5.86 -32.84 -13.75
C LEU A 14 6.92 -33.93 -13.50
N ASP A 15 6.54 -35.08 -12.94
CA ASP A 15 7.46 -36.19 -12.66
C ASP A 15 8.18 -36.68 -13.93
N VAL A 16 7.50 -36.68 -15.07
CA VAL A 16 8.08 -37.07 -16.37
C VAL A 16 9.09 -36.03 -16.88
N LEU A 17 8.91 -34.75 -16.54
CA LEU A 17 9.77 -33.64 -16.99
C LEU A 17 10.98 -33.40 -16.09
N ARG A 18 11.00 -33.98 -14.88
CA ARG A 18 12.10 -33.82 -13.92
C ARG A 18 13.44 -34.30 -14.46
N ASP A 19 13.45 -35.37 -15.24
CA ASP A 19 14.69 -35.89 -15.85
C ASP A 19 15.28 -34.90 -16.87
N GLU A 20 14.42 -34.25 -17.65
CA GLU A 20 14.83 -33.18 -18.57
C GLU A 20 15.38 -31.99 -17.81
N ALA A 21 14.67 -31.49 -16.79
CA ALA A 21 15.14 -30.40 -15.94
C ALA A 21 16.49 -30.71 -15.27
N SER A 22 16.66 -31.96 -14.82
CA SER A 22 17.92 -32.45 -14.24
C SER A 22 19.07 -32.46 -15.25
N SER A 23 18.77 -32.72 -16.53
CA SER A 23 19.77 -32.70 -17.59
C SER A 23 20.36 -31.30 -17.80
N TYR A 24 19.53 -30.25 -17.73
CA TYR A 24 19.98 -28.86 -17.82
C TYR A 24 20.85 -28.48 -16.61
N LEU A 25 20.55 -28.95 -15.41
CA LEU A 25 21.40 -28.72 -14.23
C LEU A 25 22.75 -29.44 -14.31
N LYS A 26 22.81 -30.60 -15.00
CA LYS A 26 24.05 -31.35 -15.23
C LYS A 26 24.96 -30.65 -16.23
N SER A 27 24.42 -30.10 -17.31
CA SER A 27 25.23 -29.38 -18.29
C SER A 27 24.37 -28.47 -19.17
N VAL A 28 24.78 -27.21 -19.27
CA VAL A 28 24.33 -26.27 -20.30
C VAL A 28 25.52 -25.73 -21.07
N SER A 29 25.25 -25.36 -22.31
CA SER A 29 26.23 -24.77 -23.22
C SER A 29 25.75 -23.37 -23.60
N TRP A 30 26.60 -22.35 -23.34
CA TRP A 30 26.27 -20.96 -23.65
C TRP A 30 27.45 -20.24 -24.29
N GLU A 31 27.15 -19.47 -25.33
CA GLU A 31 28.05 -18.52 -25.98
C GLU A 31 27.56 -17.10 -25.69
N GLN A 32 28.41 -16.30 -25.04
CA GLN A 32 28.08 -14.91 -24.69
C GLN A 32 27.94 -14.04 -25.93
N GLY A 33 26.90 -13.19 -25.97
CA GLY A 33 26.70 -12.22 -27.04
C GLY A 33 27.78 -11.13 -27.10
N ALA A 34 27.98 -10.55 -28.28
CA ALA A 34 29.02 -9.52 -28.50
C ALA A 34 28.82 -8.27 -27.62
N ARG A 35 27.57 -7.89 -27.31
CA ARG A 35 27.27 -6.77 -26.39
C ARG A 35 27.67 -7.08 -24.95
N ALA A 36 27.46 -8.31 -24.48
CA ALA A 36 27.90 -8.74 -23.16
C ALA A 36 29.44 -8.76 -23.08
N LYS A 37 30.11 -9.30 -24.10
CA LYS A 37 31.58 -9.31 -24.23
C LYS A 37 32.21 -7.90 -24.28
N ASN A 38 31.49 -6.90 -24.79
CA ASN A 38 32.00 -5.52 -24.84
C ASN A 38 31.80 -4.78 -23.52
N LYS A 39 30.69 -5.02 -22.78
CA LYS A 39 30.54 -4.54 -21.40
C LYS A 39 31.66 -5.07 -20.48
N ASP A 40 32.18 -6.27 -20.75
CA ASP A 40 33.31 -6.86 -20.02
C ASP A 40 34.65 -6.13 -20.24
N LYS A 41 34.82 -5.37 -21.35
CA LYS A 41 36.10 -4.71 -21.71
C LYS A 41 36.26 -3.30 -21.13
N ASP A 42 35.15 -2.60 -20.88
CA ASP A 42 35.16 -1.21 -20.42
C ASP A 42 35.07 -1.05 -18.88
N ALA A 43 34.84 -2.14 -18.14
CA ALA A 43 34.68 -2.09 -16.69
C ALA A 43 36.04 -2.05 -15.95
N LYS A 44 36.36 -0.90 -15.34
CA LYS A 44 37.42 -0.73 -14.33
C LYS A 44 37.01 -1.22 -12.92
N ASP A 45 35.78 -1.71 -12.76
CA ASP A 45 35.26 -2.19 -11.48
C ASP A 45 35.61 -3.66 -11.22
N ASP A 46 35.85 -4.01 -9.95
CA ASP A 46 36.02 -5.37 -9.38
C ASP A 46 34.77 -6.26 -9.53
N SER A 47 34.04 -6.13 -10.64
CA SER A 47 32.76 -6.75 -10.92
C SER A 47 32.91 -8.16 -11.51
N ILE A 48 31.86 -8.97 -11.37
CA ILE A 48 31.67 -10.30 -11.98
C ILE A 48 32.01 -10.35 -13.48
N LEU A 49 31.92 -9.23 -14.20
CA LEU A 49 32.28 -9.10 -15.63
C LEU A 49 33.79 -9.33 -15.85
N LEU A 50 34.63 -8.87 -14.92
CA LEU A 50 36.07 -9.16 -14.92
C LEU A 50 36.37 -10.63 -14.60
N TYR A 51 35.55 -11.26 -13.75
CA TYR A 51 35.64 -12.69 -13.44
C TYR A 51 35.22 -13.54 -14.65
N LEU A 52 34.17 -13.13 -15.37
CA LEU A 52 33.70 -13.74 -16.61
C LEU A 52 34.73 -13.61 -17.74
N SER A 53 35.43 -12.47 -17.84
CA SER A 53 36.46 -12.25 -18.85
C SER A 53 37.73 -13.08 -18.59
N LYS A 54 38.16 -13.22 -17.32
CA LYS A 54 39.30 -14.08 -16.94
C LYS A 54 39.01 -15.58 -17.07
N ALA A 55 37.75 -16.00 -16.91
CA ALA A 55 37.35 -17.40 -17.01
C ALA A 55 37.28 -17.92 -18.47
N ASN A 56 37.20 -17.02 -19.46
CA ASN A 56 37.04 -17.37 -20.88
C ASN A 56 38.36 -17.17 -21.66
N ASN A 57 39.37 -18.00 -21.40
CA ASN A 57 40.54 -18.12 -22.26
C ASN A 57 40.22 -18.96 -23.52
N GLY A 58 39.67 -18.32 -24.56
CA GLY A 58 39.92 -18.73 -25.95
C GLY A 58 38.97 -19.73 -26.63
N SER A 59 37.75 -19.99 -26.14
CA SER A 59 36.74 -20.74 -26.92
C SER A 59 35.39 -20.03 -26.98
N SER A 60 34.69 -20.14 -28.11
CA SER A 60 33.43 -19.42 -28.38
C SER A 60 32.24 -19.95 -27.57
N VAL A 61 32.28 -21.20 -27.12
CA VAL A 61 31.17 -21.87 -26.42
C VAL A 61 31.65 -22.44 -25.08
N SER A 62 31.03 -21.99 -23.99
CA SER A 62 31.38 -22.41 -22.63
C SER A 62 30.37 -23.44 -22.10
N ILE A 63 30.87 -24.56 -21.57
CA ILE A 63 30.04 -25.59 -20.93
C ILE A 63 30.07 -25.38 -19.43
N THR A 64 28.89 -25.30 -18.82
CA THR A 64 28.73 -24.99 -17.39
C THR A 64 27.76 -25.98 -16.74
N SER A 65 27.95 -26.23 -15.44
CA SER A 65 27.24 -27.29 -14.70
C SER A 65 26.93 -26.84 -13.29
N VAL A 66 25.67 -26.42 -13.07
CA VAL A 66 25.17 -25.97 -11.76
C VAL A 66 25.34 -27.05 -10.71
N SER A 67 25.12 -28.33 -11.07
CA SER A 67 25.29 -29.45 -10.14
C SER A 67 26.75 -29.65 -9.72
N LYS A 68 27.73 -29.46 -10.62
CA LYS A 68 29.15 -29.50 -10.27
C LYS A 68 29.54 -28.32 -9.38
N THR A 69 29.00 -27.13 -9.64
CA THR A 69 29.26 -25.94 -8.82
C THR A 69 28.70 -26.09 -7.42
N ILE A 70 27.48 -26.60 -7.26
CA ILE A 70 26.88 -26.93 -5.96
C ILE A 70 27.72 -27.98 -5.22
N LEU A 71 28.21 -29.01 -5.92
CA LEU A 71 29.12 -30.00 -5.32
C LEU A 71 30.46 -29.38 -4.88
N ALA A 72 31.01 -28.44 -5.68
CA ALA A 72 32.22 -27.72 -5.33
C ALA A 72 32.00 -26.78 -4.12
N LEU A 73 30.86 -26.10 -4.06
CA LEU A 73 30.45 -25.29 -2.90
C LEU A 73 30.31 -26.14 -1.64
N LYS A 74 29.69 -27.32 -1.74
CA LYS A 74 29.63 -28.28 -0.63
C LYS A 74 31.02 -28.61 -0.11
N LYS A 75 31.99 -28.90 -0.99
CA LYS A 75 33.38 -29.19 -0.60
C LYS A 75 34.11 -27.99 0.00
N ARG A 76 33.85 -26.78 -0.51
CA ARG A 76 34.52 -25.55 -0.07
C ARG A 76 33.98 -25.03 1.27
N LEU A 77 32.67 -24.99 1.41
CA LEU A 77 32.01 -24.38 2.56
C LEU A 77 31.98 -25.32 3.77
N LEU A 78 31.83 -26.62 3.55
CA LEU A 78 31.65 -27.62 4.61
C LEU A 78 32.36 -28.94 4.24
N PRO A 79 33.71 -28.98 4.30
CA PRO A 79 34.51 -30.13 3.86
C PRO A 79 34.20 -31.42 4.64
N ASP A 80 33.85 -31.30 5.92
CA ASP A 80 33.62 -32.43 6.83
C ASP A 80 32.19 -33.01 6.79
N SER A 81 31.27 -32.38 6.04
CA SER A 81 29.89 -32.86 5.94
C SER A 81 29.78 -34.07 5.02
N ILE A 82 29.16 -35.17 5.48
CA ILE A 82 28.89 -36.35 4.66
C ILE A 82 27.73 -36.08 3.67
N ALA A 83 26.71 -35.33 4.10
CA ALA A 83 25.54 -34.97 3.31
C ALA A 83 25.68 -33.60 2.61
N ILE A 84 24.82 -33.34 1.63
CA ILE A 84 24.64 -31.97 1.10
C ILE A 84 23.95 -31.13 2.18
N PRO A 85 24.50 -29.95 2.53
CA PRO A 85 23.89 -29.03 3.50
C PRO A 85 22.45 -28.63 3.15
N LEU A 86 21.69 -28.22 4.17
CA LEU A 86 20.24 -28.02 4.05
C LEU A 86 19.88 -26.98 2.98
N PHE A 87 20.49 -25.79 3.00
CA PHE A 87 20.12 -24.71 2.08
C PHE A 87 20.62 -24.97 0.66
N LEU A 88 21.80 -25.58 0.50
CA LEU A 88 22.31 -26.08 -0.78
C LEU A 88 21.36 -27.12 -1.40
N ASN A 89 20.87 -28.07 -0.61
CA ASN A 89 19.93 -29.09 -1.09
C ASN A 89 18.57 -28.49 -1.44
N GLN A 90 18.01 -27.65 -0.57
CA GLN A 90 16.76 -26.94 -0.82
C GLN A 90 16.85 -26.06 -2.07
N THR A 91 17.97 -25.37 -2.27
CA THR A 91 18.21 -24.56 -3.46
C THR A 91 18.27 -25.41 -4.71
N LEU A 92 19.04 -26.50 -4.71
CA LEU A 92 19.12 -27.41 -5.85
C LEU A 92 17.74 -27.97 -6.23
N PHE A 93 16.99 -28.43 -5.21
CA PHE A 93 15.63 -28.92 -5.39
C PHE A 93 14.71 -27.83 -5.95
N ALA A 94 14.75 -26.61 -5.41
CA ALA A 94 13.92 -25.51 -5.87
C ALA A 94 14.20 -25.14 -7.33
N VAL A 95 15.48 -25.07 -7.74
CA VAL A 95 15.86 -24.79 -9.14
C VAL A 95 15.40 -25.92 -10.06
N GLN A 96 15.54 -27.19 -9.65
CA GLN A 96 15.04 -28.33 -10.42
C GLN A 96 13.52 -28.29 -10.60
N GLU A 97 12.76 -28.10 -9.52
CA GLU A 97 11.29 -28.01 -9.56
C GLU A 97 10.82 -26.79 -10.36
N GLY A 98 11.55 -25.68 -10.27
CA GLY A 98 11.31 -24.49 -11.07
C GLY A 98 11.44 -24.76 -12.57
N LEU A 99 12.58 -25.32 -12.99
CA LEU A 99 12.81 -25.67 -14.39
C LEU A 99 11.76 -26.68 -14.90
N THR A 100 11.43 -27.69 -14.08
CA THR A 100 10.41 -28.69 -14.40
C THR A 100 9.06 -28.03 -14.70
N LEU A 101 8.63 -27.12 -13.81
CA LEU A 101 7.40 -26.37 -14.01
C LEU A 101 7.47 -25.46 -15.24
N GLY A 102 8.60 -24.79 -15.46
CA GLY A 102 8.83 -23.97 -16.64
C GLY A 102 8.61 -24.76 -17.92
N ILE A 103 9.22 -25.94 -18.03
CA ILE A 103 9.08 -26.82 -19.20
C ILE A 103 7.61 -27.18 -19.43
N TRP A 104 6.88 -27.55 -18.38
CA TRP A 104 5.44 -27.82 -18.49
C TRP A 104 4.65 -26.60 -18.97
N ILE A 105 4.96 -25.41 -18.45
CA ILE A 105 4.30 -24.15 -18.85
C ILE A 105 4.60 -23.80 -20.32
N LYS A 106 5.82 -24.04 -20.79
CA LYS A 106 6.19 -23.92 -22.20
C LYS A 106 5.32 -24.82 -23.06
N ASP A 107 5.20 -26.10 -22.71
CA ASP A 107 4.41 -27.08 -23.48
C ASP A 107 2.93 -26.71 -23.50
N SER A 108 2.40 -26.29 -22.35
CA SER A 108 1.03 -25.79 -22.26
C SER A 108 0.79 -24.56 -23.15
N TYR A 109 1.74 -23.62 -23.20
CA TYR A 109 1.67 -22.49 -24.14
C TYR A 109 1.79 -22.93 -25.59
N TYR A 110 2.62 -23.93 -25.90
CA TYR A 110 2.79 -24.43 -27.26
C TYR A 110 1.46 -24.94 -27.83
N ASP A 111 0.73 -25.71 -27.02
CA ASP A 111 -0.56 -26.26 -27.38
C ASP A 111 -1.63 -25.16 -27.43
N ALA A 112 -1.68 -24.30 -26.41
CA ALA A 112 -2.67 -23.23 -26.31
C ALA A 112 -2.58 -22.19 -27.44
N SER A 113 -1.36 -21.86 -27.88
CA SER A 113 -1.11 -20.85 -28.91
C SER A 113 -1.10 -21.42 -30.32
N GLY A 114 -1.22 -22.74 -30.49
CA GLY A 114 -1.07 -23.42 -31.79
C GLY A 114 0.37 -23.45 -32.32
N LEU A 115 1.36 -23.14 -31.47
CA LEU A 115 2.78 -23.22 -31.81
C LEU A 115 3.22 -24.68 -32.04
N SER A 116 2.62 -25.66 -31.36
CA SER A 116 2.87 -27.10 -31.61
C SER A 116 2.69 -27.43 -33.11
N SER A 117 1.56 -27.04 -33.69
CA SER A 117 1.28 -27.26 -35.12
C SER A 117 2.22 -26.49 -36.04
N LEU A 118 2.63 -25.26 -35.69
CA LEU A 118 3.62 -24.50 -36.46
C LEU A 118 5.01 -25.16 -36.43
N ASN A 119 5.39 -25.75 -35.30
CA ASN A 119 6.66 -26.42 -35.13
C ASN A 119 6.75 -27.70 -35.98
N GLU A 120 5.66 -28.47 -36.11
CA GLU A 120 5.60 -29.67 -36.94
C GLU A 120 5.78 -29.37 -38.44
N ARG A 121 5.18 -28.29 -38.94
CA ARG A 121 5.25 -27.89 -40.35
C ARG A 121 6.30 -26.81 -40.64
N LYS A 122 7.29 -26.62 -39.75
CA LYS A 122 8.27 -25.53 -39.79
C LYS A 122 8.98 -25.37 -41.14
N SER A 123 9.29 -26.47 -41.81
CA SER A 123 9.95 -26.49 -43.13
C SER A 123 9.08 -25.98 -44.28
N ALA A 124 7.75 -26.05 -44.13
CA ALA A 124 6.75 -25.66 -45.12
C ALA A 124 6.12 -24.28 -44.83
N LEU A 125 6.56 -23.58 -43.79
CA LEU A 125 6.04 -22.25 -43.44
C LEU A 125 6.47 -21.19 -44.46
N ASP A 126 5.52 -20.36 -44.88
CA ASP A 126 5.73 -19.14 -45.64
C ASP A 126 6.34 -18.03 -44.77
N ALA A 127 6.60 -16.85 -45.35
CA ALA A 127 7.25 -15.75 -44.63
C ALA A 127 6.42 -15.27 -43.42
N SER A 128 5.09 -15.26 -43.53
CA SER A 128 4.20 -14.88 -42.44
C SER A 128 4.21 -15.92 -41.32
N GLY A 129 4.09 -17.20 -41.65
CA GLY A 129 4.11 -18.30 -40.68
C GLY A 129 5.45 -18.44 -39.95
N ARG A 130 6.57 -18.11 -40.61
CA ARG A 130 7.89 -18.06 -39.95
C ARG A 130 7.98 -16.95 -38.91
N ARG A 131 7.48 -15.75 -39.22
CA ARG A 131 7.43 -14.64 -38.26
C ARG A 131 6.54 -14.99 -37.06
N GLU A 132 5.36 -15.54 -37.30
CA GLU A 132 4.46 -16.00 -36.23
C GLU A 132 5.12 -17.06 -35.34
N TYR A 133 5.78 -18.05 -35.95
CA TYR A 133 6.54 -19.07 -35.22
C TYR A 133 7.64 -18.45 -34.36
N GLU A 134 8.43 -17.51 -34.89
CA GLU A 134 9.50 -16.84 -34.14
C GLU A 134 8.97 -16.02 -32.97
N SER A 135 7.92 -15.21 -33.19
CA SER A 135 7.28 -14.42 -32.14
C SER A 135 6.70 -15.30 -31.02
N LYS A 136 5.95 -16.35 -31.37
CA LYS A 136 5.41 -17.30 -30.38
C LYS A 136 6.52 -18.06 -29.64
N MET A 137 7.61 -18.39 -30.34
CA MET A 137 8.78 -19.03 -29.72
C MET A 137 9.45 -18.11 -28.69
N GLN A 138 9.52 -16.81 -28.97
CA GLN A 138 10.03 -15.82 -28.03
C GLN A 138 9.16 -15.69 -26.78
N THR A 139 7.84 -15.57 -26.99
CA THR A 139 6.87 -15.48 -25.89
C THR A 139 6.86 -16.74 -25.04
N ALA A 140 6.92 -17.92 -25.65
CA ALA A 140 7.02 -19.19 -24.93
C ALA A 140 8.30 -19.28 -24.09
N SER A 141 9.43 -18.82 -24.64
CA SER A 141 10.72 -18.81 -23.93
C SER A 141 10.67 -17.88 -22.71
N ALA A 142 10.10 -16.68 -22.88
CA ALA A 142 9.92 -15.73 -21.78
C ALA A 142 8.99 -16.28 -20.69
N PHE A 143 7.88 -16.90 -21.08
CA PHE A 143 6.90 -17.42 -20.13
C PHE A 143 7.44 -18.62 -19.35
N MET A 144 8.21 -19.49 -20.02
CA MET A 144 8.94 -20.58 -19.39
C MET A 144 9.92 -20.08 -18.32
N LEU A 145 10.75 -19.08 -18.65
CA LEU A 145 11.73 -18.52 -17.72
C LEU A 145 11.04 -17.82 -16.55
N PHE A 146 9.96 -17.08 -16.82
CA PHE A 146 9.14 -16.44 -15.79
C PHE A 146 8.55 -17.47 -14.82
N ALA A 147 7.89 -18.51 -15.34
CA ALA A 147 7.29 -19.57 -14.54
C ALA A 147 8.35 -20.34 -13.71
N SER A 148 9.52 -20.58 -14.31
CA SER A 148 10.65 -21.21 -13.62
C SER A 148 11.11 -20.37 -12.44
N ALA A 149 11.42 -19.10 -12.69
CA ALA A 149 11.86 -18.16 -11.67
C ALA A 149 10.82 -17.99 -10.56
N TYR A 150 9.56 -17.84 -10.94
CA TYR A 150 8.46 -17.65 -10.00
C TYR A 150 8.27 -18.87 -9.08
N LYS A 151 8.38 -20.09 -9.60
CA LYS A 151 8.34 -21.31 -8.77
C LYS A 151 9.55 -21.44 -7.84
N ILE A 152 10.74 -21.08 -8.30
CA ILE A 152 11.95 -21.05 -7.48
C ILE A 152 11.76 -20.10 -6.30
N LEU A 153 11.27 -18.89 -6.57
CA LEU A 153 11.00 -17.89 -5.54
C LEU A 153 9.94 -18.37 -4.55
N HIS A 154 8.88 -19.02 -5.02
CA HIS A 154 7.85 -19.59 -4.15
C HIS A 154 8.42 -20.60 -3.14
N LEU A 155 9.37 -21.44 -3.58
CA LEU A 155 9.97 -22.46 -2.73
C LEU A 155 11.05 -21.90 -1.81
N LEU A 156 11.79 -20.87 -2.23
CA LEU A 156 12.94 -20.37 -1.47
C LEU A 156 12.69 -19.15 -0.60
N LYS A 157 11.71 -18.29 -0.94
CA LYS A 157 11.43 -17.09 -0.12
C LYS A 157 11.11 -17.40 1.35
N PRO A 158 10.37 -18.46 1.72
CA PRO A 158 10.15 -18.82 3.13
C PRO A 158 11.41 -19.22 3.90
N HIS A 159 12.52 -19.47 3.20
CA HIS A 159 13.79 -19.94 3.78
C HIS A 159 14.93 -18.92 3.61
N ALA A 160 14.70 -17.86 2.84
CA ALA A 160 15.65 -16.77 2.63
C ALA A 160 15.74 -15.86 3.85
N SER A 161 16.80 -15.06 3.93
CA SER A 161 16.94 -14.01 4.94
C SER A 161 15.91 -12.90 4.73
N ASP A 162 15.41 -12.33 5.83
CA ASP A 162 14.49 -11.17 5.79
C ASP A 162 15.15 -9.93 5.16
N ASP A 163 16.45 -9.75 5.41
CA ASP A 163 17.28 -8.74 4.77
C ASP A 163 18.21 -9.36 3.70
N LEU A 164 17.98 -8.97 2.45
CA LEU A 164 18.79 -9.36 1.29
C LEU A 164 19.66 -8.20 0.77
N SER A 165 19.74 -7.06 1.49
CA SER A 165 20.45 -5.84 1.08
C SER A 165 21.91 -6.12 0.70
N VAL A 166 22.62 -6.89 1.52
CA VAL A 166 24.01 -7.29 1.30
C VAL A 166 24.18 -8.09 0.01
N MET A 167 23.25 -9.00 -0.29
CA MET A 167 23.29 -9.78 -1.53
C MET A 167 22.97 -8.92 -2.74
N LYS A 168 22.01 -8.00 -2.63
CA LYS A 168 21.66 -7.05 -3.69
C LYS A 168 22.81 -6.10 -4.01
N GLN A 169 23.58 -5.65 -3.02
CA GLN A 169 24.77 -4.82 -3.24
C GLN A 169 25.89 -5.56 -3.98
N LYS A 170 26.07 -6.86 -3.72
CA LYS A 170 27.05 -7.70 -4.41
C LYS A 170 26.61 -8.14 -5.81
N PHE A 171 25.32 -8.00 -6.14
CA PHE A 171 24.75 -8.47 -7.39
C PHE A 171 24.77 -7.37 -8.45
N ALA A 172 25.61 -7.56 -9.48
CA ALA A 172 25.79 -6.59 -10.57
C ALA A 172 24.70 -6.63 -11.67
N GLY A 173 23.61 -7.38 -11.47
CA GLY A 173 22.56 -7.56 -12.49
C GLY A 173 22.87 -8.68 -13.50
N ILE A 174 21.86 -9.13 -14.24
CA ILE A 174 22.04 -10.22 -15.22
C ILE A 174 22.63 -9.65 -16.52
N PRO A 175 23.83 -10.09 -16.97
CA PRO A 175 24.48 -9.46 -18.13
C PRO A 175 23.71 -9.64 -19.45
N GLU A 176 23.07 -10.79 -19.64
CA GLU A 176 22.28 -11.12 -20.83
C GLU A 176 21.14 -12.07 -20.45
N VAL A 177 19.98 -11.89 -21.08
CA VAL A 177 18.84 -12.81 -21.02
C VAL A 177 18.41 -13.10 -22.45
N SER A 178 18.45 -14.37 -22.86
CA SER A 178 18.04 -14.82 -24.19
C SER A 178 16.61 -15.31 -24.20
N LEU A 179 15.79 -14.75 -25.08
CA LEU A 179 14.40 -15.19 -25.29
C LEU A 179 14.21 -15.90 -26.63
N MET A 180 15.28 -16.20 -27.38
CA MET A 180 15.17 -16.67 -28.77
C MET A 180 14.50 -18.04 -28.92
N THR A 181 14.87 -18.97 -28.05
CA THR A 181 14.31 -20.33 -28.00
C THR A 181 14.39 -20.82 -26.56
N PRO A 182 13.51 -21.73 -26.11
CA PRO A 182 13.51 -22.21 -24.73
C PRO A 182 14.86 -22.74 -24.26
N LEU A 183 15.51 -23.58 -25.06
CA LEU A 183 16.83 -24.13 -24.76
C LEU A 183 17.89 -23.03 -24.55
N LYS A 184 17.93 -22.04 -25.45
CA LYS A 184 18.84 -20.90 -25.32
C LYS A 184 18.53 -20.05 -24.08
N GLY A 185 17.25 -19.88 -23.75
CA GLY A 185 16.83 -19.15 -22.55
C GLY A 185 17.30 -19.82 -21.26
N ILE A 186 17.04 -21.12 -21.11
CA ILE A 186 17.51 -21.90 -19.94
C ILE A 186 19.03 -21.88 -19.87
N SER A 187 19.72 -22.14 -20.99
CA SER A 187 21.18 -22.15 -21.02
C SER A 187 21.77 -20.80 -20.62
N CYS A 188 21.21 -19.69 -21.11
CA CYS A 188 21.65 -18.35 -20.76
C CYS A 188 21.45 -18.05 -19.27
N ALA A 189 20.25 -18.31 -18.73
CA ALA A 189 19.93 -18.08 -17.33
C ALA A 189 20.81 -18.94 -16.39
N LEU A 190 20.90 -20.25 -16.65
CA LEU A 190 21.70 -21.14 -15.82
C LEU A 190 23.20 -20.86 -15.92
N PHE A 191 23.69 -20.42 -17.09
CA PHE A 191 25.08 -20.05 -17.27
C PHE A 191 25.48 -18.89 -16.34
N TYR A 192 24.73 -17.77 -16.35
CA TYR A 192 25.08 -16.64 -15.49
C TYR A 192 24.84 -16.96 -14.02
N TYR A 193 23.75 -17.65 -13.70
CA TYR A 193 23.47 -18.12 -12.34
C TYR A 193 24.63 -18.94 -11.76
N ASP A 194 25.14 -19.92 -12.51
CA ASP A 194 26.29 -20.74 -12.10
C ASP A 194 27.55 -19.91 -11.84
N LYS A 195 27.84 -18.94 -12.71
CA LYS A 195 29.03 -18.09 -12.58
C LYS A 195 28.99 -17.24 -11.31
N TYR A 196 27.81 -16.75 -10.95
CA TYR A 196 27.63 -16.06 -9.67
C TYR A 196 27.77 -17.00 -8.47
N LEU A 197 27.18 -18.21 -8.54
CA LEU A 197 27.33 -19.21 -7.48
C LEU A 197 28.79 -19.64 -7.26
N ALA A 198 29.56 -19.74 -8.34
CA ALA A 198 30.98 -20.09 -8.28
C ALA A 198 31.87 -18.96 -7.72
N HIS A 199 31.35 -17.73 -7.61
CA HIS A 199 32.16 -16.57 -7.22
C HIS A 199 32.46 -16.58 -5.71
N PRO A 200 33.73 -16.62 -5.30
CA PRO A 200 34.11 -16.82 -3.89
C PRO A 200 33.70 -15.67 -2.97
N ASP A 201 33.61 -14.44 -3.47
CA ASP A 201 33.22 -13.26 -2.66
C ASP A 201 31.71 -13.08 -2.48
N ILE A 202 30.93 -13.75 -3.33
CA ILE A 202 29.46 -13.68 -3.32
C ILE A 202 28.92 -14.73 -2.36
N ILE A 203 29.34 -15.99 -2.52
CA ILE A 203 28.91 -17.10 -1.68
C ILE A 203 29.98 -17.39 -0.62
N LYS A 204 29.68 -17.09 0.65
CA LYS A 204 30.55 -17.36 1.81
C LYS A 204 29.95 -18.38 2.78
N SER A 205 28.64 -18.63 2.71
CA SER A 205 27.91 -19.58 3.55
C SER A 205 26.93 -20.44 2.74
N ASP A 206 26.39 -21.51 3.35
CA ASP A 206 25.32 -22.34 2.77
C ASP A 206 24.03 -21.51 2.56
N LYS A 207 23.71 -20.65 3.52
CA LYS A 207 22.55 -19.74 3.46
C LYS A 207 22.68 -18.71 2.34
N ASP A 208 23.89 -18.25 2.04
CA ASP A 208 24.15 -17.31 0.96
C ASP A 208 23.69 -17.86 -0.40
N VAL A 209 23.73 -19.18 -0.58
CA VAL A 209 23.27 -19.84 -1.81
C VAL A 209 21.76 -19.62 -1.99
N ALA A 210 20.96 -19.86 -0.95
CA ALA A 210 19.51 -19.65 -1.00
C ALA A 210 19.16 -18.16 -1.20
N ASP A 211 19.79 -17.27 -0.42
CA ASP A 211 19.59 -15.83 -0.49
C ASP A 211 19.95 -15.26 -1.87
N PHE A 212 21.11 -15.66 -2.41
CA PHE A 212 21.53 -15.23 -3.74
C PHE A 212 20.63 -15.77 -4.84
N THR A 213 20.15 -17.01 -4.71
CA THR A 213 19.20 -17.61 -5.67
C THR A 213 17.91 -16.78 -5.73
N VAL A 214 17.39 -16.36 -4.59
CA VAL A 214 16.22 -15.46 -4.54
C VAL A 214 16.53 -14.15 -5.25
N VAL A 215 17.66 -13.49 -4.96
CA VAL A 215 18.03 -12.22 -5.62
C VAL A 215 18.18 -12.39 -7.15
N TYR A 216 18.82 -13.47 -7.60
CA TYR A 216 19.04 -13.73 -9.02
C TYR A 216 17.72 -13.95 -9.77
N PHE A 217 16.83 -14.78 -9.25
CA PHE A 217 15.55 -15.09 -9.91
C PHE A 217 14.51 -13.97 -9.75
N GLU A 218 14.59 -13.11 -8.73
CA GLU A 218 13.87 -11.83 -8.69
C GLU A 218 14.29 -10.96 -9.89
N ALA A 219 15.60 -10.77 -10.07
CA ALA A 219 16.13 -9.97 -11.17
C ALA A 219 15.80 -10.56 -12.55
N LEU A 220 15.75 -11.90 -12.67
CA LEU A 220 15.34 -12.55 -13.93
C LEU A 220 13.87 -12.24 -14.27
N ILE A 221 12.98 -12.24 -13.28
CA ILE A 221 11.58 -11.83 -13.49
C ILE A 221 11.51 -10.36 -13.90
N ASP A 222 12.28 -9.48 -13.24
CA ASP A 222 12.30 -8.05 -13.55
C ASP A 222 12.78 -7.80 -15.00
N GLU A 223 13.84 -8.48 -15.45
CA GLU A 223 14.32 -8.42 -16.84
C GLU A 223 13.28 -8.89 -17.86
N ILE A 224 12.51 -9.93 -17.53
CA ILE A 224 11.41 -10.42 -18.39
C ILE A 224 10.27 -9.41 -18.42
N ASN A 225 9.88 -8.87 -17.26
CA ASN A 225 8.81 -7.87 -17.14
C ASN A 225 9.13 -6.59 -17.90
N LEU A 226 10.39 -6.12 -17.86
CA LEU A 226 10.86 -4.97 -18.64
C LEU A 226 10.69 -5.17 -20.15
N ARG A 227 10.77 -6.43 -20.62
CA ARG A 227 10.66 -6.78 -22.04
C ARG A 227 9.26 -7.28 -22.43
N ARG A 228 8.36 -7.43 -21.46
CA ARG A 228 7.02 -8.04 -21.64
C ARG A 228 6.20 -7.31 -22.69
N SER A 229 6.27 -5.99 -22.74
CA SER A 229 5.54 -5.17 -23.73
C SER A 229 5.98 -5.42 -25.17
N SER A 230 7.18 -5.97 -25.39
CA SER A 230 7.68 -6.31 -26.74
C SER A 230 7.27 -7.72 -27.19
N LEU A 231 6.67 -8.54 -26.32
CA LEU A 231 6.26 -9.89 -26.64
C LEU A 231 4.90 -9.88 -27.35
N GLU A 232 4.82 -10.57 -28.49
CA GLU A 232 3.56 -10.78 -29.24
C GLU A 232 2.83 -12.05 -28.74
N TYR A 233 1.54 -12.20 -29.04
CA TYR A 233 0.75 -13.41 -28.71
C TYR A 233 0.68 -13.75 -27.21
N THR A 234 0.61 -12.72 -26.36
CA THR A 234 0.54 -12.84 -24.89
C THR A 234 -0.87 -13.05 -24.36
N GLU A 235 -1.91 -12.84 -25.18
CA GLU A 235 -3.34 -13.02 -24.84
C GLU A 235 -3.58 -14.40 -24.17
N THR A 236 -3.06 -15.47 -24.79
CA THR A 236 -3.18 -16.86 -24.32
C THR A 236 -2.52 -17.12 -22.95
N ILE A 237 -1.64 -16.24 -22.49
CA ILE A 237 -1.03 -16.28 -21.16
C ILE A 237 -1.94 -15.56 -20.15
N VAL A 238 -2.45 -14.38 -20.50
CA VAL A 238 -3.24 -13.53 -19.60
C VAL A 238 -4.62 -14.13 -19.29
N ASP A 239 -5.21 -14.85 -20.25
CA ASP A 239 -6.56 -15.44 -20.11
C ASP A 239 -6.58 -16.76 -19.33
N ARG A 240 -5.41 -17.26 -18.91
CA ARG A 240 -5.26 -18.58 -18.29
C ARG A 240 -4.63 -18.49 -16.91
N THR A 241 -5.16 -19.28 -15.99
CA THR A 241 -4.57 -19.51 -14.67
C THR A 241 -4.21 -20.98 -14.54
N TYR A 242 -2.95 -21.28 -14.22
CA TYR A 242 -2.47 -22.63 -13.99
C TYR A 242 -2.30 -22.87 -12.50
N LYS A 243 -2.96 -23.90 -11.94
CA LYS A 243 -2.88 -24.22 -10.50
C LYS A 243 -2.27 -25.59 -10.27
N LEU A 244 -1.23 -25.65 -9.44
CA LEU A 244 -0.59 -26.91 -9.08
C LEU A 244 -1.48 -27.72 -8.13
N GLU A 245 -1.70 -28.99 -8.45
CA GLU A 245 -2.52 -29.85 -7.58
C GLU A 245 -1.86 -30.04 -6.20
N LYS A 246 -2.71 -30.13 -5.16
CA LYS A 246 -2.25 -30.36 -3.77
C LYS A 246 -1.17 -29.35 -3.33
N SER A 247 -1.29 -28.11 -3.81
CA SER A 247 -0.42 -26.97 -3.49
C SER A 247 -1.21 -25.68 -3.67
N ASP A 248 -0.84 -24.64 -2.91
CA ASP A 248 -1.41 -23.31 -3.07
C ASP A 248 -0.74 -22.51 -4.20
N PHE A 249 0.26 -23.08 -4.85
CA PHE A 249 0.96 -22.46 -5.96
C PHE A 249 0.08 -22.36 -7.22
N ALA A 250 -0.04 -21.15 -7.76
CA ALA A 250 -0.69 -20.88 -9.03
C ALA A 250 0.04 -19.79 -9.83
N ILE A 251 -0.02 -19.90 -11.16
CA ILE A 251 0.47 -18.91 -12.13
C ILE A 251 -0.75 -18.31 -12.82
N SER A 252 -0.93 -16.98 -12.72
CA SER A 252 -1.99 -16.24 -13.40
C SER A 252 -1.36 -15.22 -14.33
N GLY A 253 -1.32 -15.53 -15.63
CA GLY A 253 -0.57 -14.74 -16.61
C GLY A 253 0.87 -14.46 -16.18
N TRP A 254 1.24 -13.17 -16.16
CA TRP A 254 2.55 -12.67 -15.73
C TRP A 254 2.52 -12.08 -14.31
N GLU A 255 1.44 -12.31 -13.56
CA GLU A 255 1.34 -11.80 -12.19
C GLU A 255 2.37 -12.48 -11.30
N ASN A 256 3.18 -11.68 -10.62
CA ASN A 256 4.12 -12.15 -9.61
C ASN A 256 3.52 -11.86 -8.23
N THR A 257 2.98 -12.88 -7.55
CA THR A 257 2.48 -12.72 -6.16
C THR A 257 3.56 -12.27 -5.17
N PHE A 258 4.85 -12.36 -5.56
CA PHE A 258 5.97 -11.87 -4.75
C PHE A 258 6.31 -10.39 -4.96
N GLN A 259 5.75 -9.73 -5.99
CA GLN A 259 5.55 -8.28 -5.97
C GLN A 259 4.32 -8.01 -5.11
N GLY A 260 4.44 -8.18 -3.79
CA GLY A 260 3.25 -8.21 -2.94
C GLY A 260 3.50 -8.25 -1.44
N THR A 261 4.67 -8.67 -0.98
CA THR A 261 5.14 -8.23 0.34
C THR A 261 5.62 -6.80 0.20
N ALA A 262 4.67 -5.86 0.17
CA ALA A 262 4.96 -4.45 0.35
C ALA A 262 5.91 -4.34 1.55
N LYS A 263 7.13 -3.89 1.29
CA LYS A 263 8.11 -3.63 2.35
C LYS A 263 7.73 -2.31 2.98
N SER A 264 7.71 -2.28 4.31
CA SER A 264 7.49 -1.04 5.03
C SER A 264 8.53 -0.01 4.59
N VAL A 265 8.07 1.17 4.17
CA VAL A 265 8.95 2.28 3.82
C VAL A 265 9.58 2.82 5.10
N GLU A 266 10.86 3.21 5.07
CA GLU A 266 11.50 3.88 6.20
C GLU A 266 10.93 5.30 6.39
N PHE A 267 10.74 5.73 7.63
CA PHE A 267 10.21 7.04 7.96
C PHE A 267 10.93 7.65 9.17
N ASN A 268 10.89 8.98 9.27
CA ASN A 268 11.47 9.71 10.39
C ASN A 268 10.66 9.50 11.66
N LYS A 269 11.33 9.14 12.77
CA LYS A 269 10.66 9.02 14.07
C LYS A 269 10.30 10.40 14.62
N ILE A 270 9.00 10.64 14.81
CA ILE A 270 8.45 11.90 15.31
C ILE A 270 7.44 11.58 16.42
N GLN A 271 7.49 12.32 17.53
CA GLN A 271 6.53 12.24 18.62
C GLN A 271 5.51 13.38 18.55
N PHE A 272 4.30 13.19 19.09
CA PHE A 272 3.21 14.17 18.98
C PHE A 272 3.54 15.53 19.62
N GLU A 273 4.36 15.54 20.68
CA GLU A 273 4.80 16.75 21.38
C GLU A 273 5.74 17.61 20.53
N GLN A 274 6.31 17.04 19.46
CA GLN A 274 7.16 17.77 18.51
C GLN A 274 6.36 18.47 17.41
N ILE A 275 5.05 18.23 17.34
CA ILE A 275 4.14 18.92 16.43
C ILE A 275 3.52 20.06 17.22
N VAL A 276 3.46 21.28 16.68
CA VAL A 276 2.87 22.42 17.39
C VAL A 276 1.42 22.62 16.99
N GLY A 277 0.59 22.99 17.96
CA GLY A 277 -0.83 23.23 17.78
C GLY A 277 -1.56 21.95 17.40
N ASN A 278 -2.50 22.04 16.45
CA ASN A 278 -3.20 20.89 15.86
C ASN A 278 -3.81 19.92 16.89
N ARG A 279 -4.32 20.43 18.02
CA ARG A 279 -4.81 19.62 19.16
C ARG A 279 -5.81 18.55 18.73
N ASP A 280 -6.77 18.91 17.88
CA ASP A 280 -7.80 18.00 17.35
C ASP A 280 -7.19 16.87 16.51
N ALA A 281 -6.22 17.22 15.65
CA ALA A 281 -5.56 16.26 14.78
C ALA A 281 -4.65 15.30 15.56
N LYS A 282 -3.96 15.78 16.60
CA LYS A 282 -3.18 14.93 17.51
C LYS A 282 -4.07 13.99 18.31
N HIS A 283 -5.19 14.50 18.84
CA HIS A 283 -6.19 13.70 19.55
C HIS A 283 -6.73 12.58 18.67
N PHE A 284 -7.14 12.94 17.45
CA PHE A 284 -7.57 11.98 16.43
C PHE A 284 -6.50 10.94 16.13
N ALA A 285 -5.26 11.37 15.88
CA ALA A 285 -4.16 10.50 15.53
C ALA A 285 -3.86 9.49 16.65
N ARG A 286 -3.86 9.94 17.91
CA ARG A 286 -3.75 9.05 19.09
C ARG A 286 -4.87 8.00 19.09
N ARG A 287 -6.13 8.45 18.97
CA ARG A 287 -7.32 7.56 18.93
C ARG A 287 -7.24 6.54 17.81
N LEU A 288 -6.82 6.96 16.62
CA LEU A 288 -6.66 6.06 15.48
C LEU A 288 -5.67 4.94 15.80
N THR A 289 -4.52 5.25 16.39
CA THR A 289 -3.52 4.23 16.73
C THR A 289 -4.06 3.18 17.70
N GLU A 290 -4.74 3.63 18.76
CA GLU A 290 -5.37 2.74 19.75
C GLU A 290 -6.42 1.83 19.10
N ARG A 291 -7.26 2.42 18.25
CA ARG A 291 -8.30 1.68 17.52
C ARG A 291 -7.71 0.65 16.57
N MET A 292 -6.62 0.95 15.88
CA MET A 292 -5.94 -0.02 15.00
C MET A 292 -5.31 -1.17 15.80
N LEU A 293 -4.68 -0.87 16.94
CA LEU A 293 -4.02 -1.88 17.79
C LEU A 293 -5.01 -2.88 18.41
N SER A 294 -6.28 -2.50 18.56
CA SER A 294 -7.34 -3.39 19.06
C SER A 294 -7.80 -4.46 18.08
N TYR A 295 -7.29 -4.50 16.85
CA TYR A 295 -7.61 -5.53 15.87
C TYR A 295 -7.25 -6.94 16.38
N ASP A 296 -8.15 -7.89 16.15
CA ASP A 296 -7.95 -9.29 16.49
C ASP A 296 -7.55 -10.10 15.25
N PHE A 297 -6.33 -10.66 15.27
CA PHE A 297 -5.76 -11.41 14.14
C PHE A 297 -6.36 -12.80 13.98
N GLU A 298 -6.88 -13.41 15.04
CA GLU A 298 -7.51 -14.75 14.99
C GLU A 298 -8.92 -14.63 14.43
N ALA A 299 -9.73 -13.73 14.99
CA ALA A 299 -11.09 -13.47 14.55
C ALA A 299 -11.15 -12.67 13.24
N LYS A 300 -10.05 -12.00 12.86
CA LYS A 300 -9.94 -11.08 11.72
C LYS A 300 -10.99 -9.97 11.78
N LYS A 301 -11.13 -9.35 12.95
CA LYS A 301 -12.11 -8.31 13.23
C LYS A 301 -11.55 -7.26 14.17
N ASN A 302 -12.03 -6.04 14.02
CA ASN A 302 -11.74 -4.96 14.95
C ASN A 302 -12.99 -4.62 15.78
N PRO A 303 -12.95 -4.69 17.12
CA PRO A 303 -14.10 -4.37 17.96
C PRO A 303 -14.55 -2.90 17.82
N PHE A 304 -13.64 -1.97 17.51
CA PHE A 304 -14.02 -0.59 17.21
C PHE A 304 -14.78 -0.45 15.89
N GLN A 305 -14.68 -1.40 14.96
CA GLN A 305 -15.48 -1.40 13.75
C GLN A 305 -16.94 -1.71 14.06
N GLU A 306 -17.21 -2.62 14.99
CA GLU A 306 -18.57 -2.94 15.46
C GLU A 306 -19.16 -1.85 16.35
N LEU A 307 -18.34 -1.19 17.18
CA LEU A 307 -18.76 -0.02 17.97
C LEU A 307 -18.95 1.26 17.12
N GLY A 308 -18.59 1.24 15.84
CA GLY A 308 -18.71 2.39 14.94
C GLY A 308 -17.64 3.48 15.16
N GLY A 309 -16.54 3.14 15.83
CA GLY A 309 -15.41 4.05 16.10
C GLY A 309 -14.24 3.91 15.12
N PHE A 310 -14.13 2.80 14.39
CA PHE A 310 -13.01 2.58 13.47
C PHE A 310 -13.16 3.40 12.18
N MET A 311 -12.06 4.02 11.72
CA MET A 311 -12.03 4.87 10.53
C MET A 311 -11.07 4.32 9.47
N PRO A 312 -11.58 3.59 8.47
CA PRO A 312 -10.77 3.01 7.41
C PRO A 312 -10.25 4.07 6.44
N VAL A 313 -10.98 5.18 6.28
CA VAL A 313 -10.57 6.31 5.46
C VAL A 313 -10.85 7.60 6.23
N PHE A 314 -9.82 8.42 6.43
CA PHE A 314 -9.91 9.73 7.07
C PHE A 314 -9.19 10.80 6.24
N MET A 315 -9.38 12.07 6.59
CA MET A 315 -8.73 13.19 5.92
C MET A 315 -8.17 14.22 6.91
N GLY A 316 -6.89 14.54 6.77
CA GLY A 316 -6.25 15.69 7.38
C GLY A 316 -6.04 16.79 6.34
N TYR A 317 -6.55 17.99 6.57
CA TYR A 317 -6.42 19.09 5.61
C TYR A 317 -5.95 20.37 6.29
N GLY A 318 -5.21 21.20 5.56
CA GLY A 318 -4.81 22.52 6.06
C GLY A 318 -3.70 23.15 5.24
N ILE A 319 -3.29 24.35 5.62
CA ILE A 319 -2.36 25.18 4.84
C ILE A 319 -1.00 24.46 4.68
N PRO A 320 -0.23 24.66 3.60
CA PRO A 320 1.11 24.12 3.46
C PRO A 320 2.03 24.47 4.64
N GLY A 321 2.91 23.55 5.05
CA GLY A 321 3.92 23.80 6.08
C GLY A 321 3.44 23.72 7.55
N THR A 322 2.23 23.23 7.80
CA THR A 322 1.58 23.22 9.13
C THR A 322 1.72 21.91 9.91
N GLY A 323 2.57 20.99 9.45
CA GLY A 323 2.86 19.73 10.14
C GLY A 323 2.08 18.50 9.67
N LYS A 324 1.46 18.52 8.48
CA LYS A 324 0.78 17.34 7.89
C LYS A 324 1.69 16.11 7.79
N SER A 325 2.84 16.24 7.12
CA SER A 325 3.79 15.12 6.97
C SER A 325 4.43 14.72 8.32
N MET A 326 4.57 15.66 9.26
CA MET A 326 5.00 15.34 10.63
C MET A 326 3.95 14.51 11.37
N LEU A 327 2.66 14.79 11.16
CA LEU A 327 1.56 14.02 11.76
C LEU A 327 1.50 12.60 11.20
N ILE A 328 1.72 12.42 9.89
CA ILE A 328 1.87 11.09 9.25
C ILE A 328 2.99 10.31 9.94
N ALA A 329 4.17 10.94 10.07
CA ALA A 329 5.33 10.34 10.72
C ALA A 329 5.05 9.99 12.19
N ALA A 330 4.32 10.82 12.93
CA ALA A 330 3.96 10.56 14.32
C ALA A 330 3.01 9.38 14.49
N ILE A 331 1.99 9.26 13.62
CA ILE A 331 1.09 8.10 13.59
C ILE A 331 1.89 6.83 13.30
N ALA A 332 2.74 6.85 12.27
CA ALA A 332 3.58 5.71 11.91
C ALA A 332 4.56 5.32 13.03
N THR A 333 5.17 6.32 13.69
CA THR A 333 6.10 6.10 14.82
C THR A 333 5.39 5.39 15.96
N ARG A 334 4.25 5.92 16.41
CA ARG A 334 3.49 5.33 17.51
C ARG A 334 2.97 3.92 17.19
N LEU A 335 2.45 3.70 15.98
CA LEU A 335 2.02 2.36 15.56
C LEU A 335 3.20 1.39 15.54
N LYS A 336 4.33 1.79 14.96
CA LYS A 336 5.54 0.96 14.90
C LYS A 336 6.04 0.59 16.29
N GLU A 337 6.15 1.56 17.20
CA GLU A 337 6.62 1.34 18.58
C GLU A 337 5.72 0.35 19.33
N HIS A 338 4.40 0.51 19.26
CA HIS A 338 3.48 -0.43 19.91
C HIS A 338 3.43 -1.79 19.21
N CYS A 339 3.49 -1.84 17.88
CA CYS A 339 3.53 -3.12 17.15
C CYS A 339 4.81 -3.90 17.49
N ASP A 340 5.95 -3.23 17.60
CA ASP A 340 7.23 -3.84 18.01
C ASP A 340 7.17 -4.36 19.43
N HIS A 341 6.49 -3.65 20.34
CA HIS A 341 6.29 -4.12 21.72
C HIS A 341 5.33 -5.32 21.81
N LEU A 342 4.33 -5.39 20.92
CA LEU A 342 3.30 -6.41 20.90
C LEU A 342 3.63 -7.62 20.00
N ASP A 343 4.81 -7.63 19.35
CA ASP A 343 5.20 -8.59 18.32
C ASP A 343 4.19 -8.71 17.16
N ILE A 344 3.57 -7.58 16.79
CA ILE A 344 2.58 -7.48 15.71
C ILE A 344 3.26 -7.05 14.41
N PRO A 345 3.02 -7.74 13.27
CA PRO A 345 3.48 -7.28 11.97
C PRO A 345 2.85 -5.93 11.58
N PHE A 346 3.68 -4.92 11.35
CA PHE A 346 3.26 -3.59 10.90
C PHE A 346 3.79 -3.25 9.51
N LEU A 347 2.93 -2.67 8.68
CA LEU A 347 3.25 -2.19 7.34
C LEU A 347 2.92 -0.69 7.22
N PHE A 348 3.95 0.13 7.10
CA PHE A 348 3.82 1.52 6.65
C PHE A 348 3.85 1.57 5.12
N HIS A 349 2.72 1.92 4.50
CA HIS A 349 2.49 1.80 3.05
C HIS A 349 2.05 3.13 2.42
N PRO A 350 2.92 4.15 2.39
CA PRO A 350 2.60 5.43 1.76
C PRO A 350 2.34 5.24 0.26
N MET A 351 1.44 6.06 -0.29
CA MET A 351 1.19 6.05 -1.74
C MET A 351 2.36 6.69 -2.50
N PRO A 352 2.88 6.03 -3.55
CA PRO A 352 4.02 6.56 -4.29
C PRO A 352 3.61 7.72 -5.21
N ASP A 353 4.51 8.69 -5.38
CA ASP A 353 4.29 9.85 -6.27
C ASP A 353 4.20 9.47 -7.76
N THR A 354 4.73 8.31 -8.14
CA THR A 354 4.81 7.83 -9.53
C THR A 354 3.60 7.02 -9.97
N LEU A 355 2.48 7.16 -9.26
CA LEU A 355 1.24 6.40 -9.51
C LEU A 355 0.65 6.70 -10.89
N ILE A 356 0.65 7.98 -11.30
CA ILE A 356 0.10 8.41 -12.58
C ILE A 356 1.06 8.02 -13.71
N SER A 357 0.59 7.14 -14.59
CA SER A 357 1.30 6.66 -15.76
C SER A 357 0.79 7.34 -17.03
N THR A 358 1.70 7.54 -18.00
CA THR A 358 1.34 7.96 -19.37
C THR A 358 0.82 6.80 -20.22
N PHE A 359 0.99 5.55 -19.76
CA PHE A 359 0.48 4.36 -20.43
C PHE A 359 -0.97 4.07 -20.01
N GLN A 360 -1.83 3.81 -20.99
CA GLN A 360 -3.24 3.47 -20.77
C GLN A 360 -3.37 2.23 -19.87
N GLY A 361 -4.18 2.32 -18.81
CA GLY A 361 -4.35 1.24 -17.83
C GLY A 361 -3.21 1.09 -16.81
N GLY A 362 -2.04 1.69 -17.04
CA GLY A 362 -0.89 1.57 -16.13
C GLY A 362 -1.11 2.29 -14.78
N SER A 363 -1.93 3.35 -14.75
CA SER A 363 -2.29 4.03 -13.51
C SER A 363 -3.25 3.18 -12.67
N ALA A 364 -4.19 2.49 -13.34
CA ALA A 364 -5.08 1.54 -12.68
C ALA A 364 -4.33 0.35 -12.08
N GLU A 365 -3.38 -0.24 -12.83
CA GLU A 365 -2.56 -1.38 -12.37
C GLU A 365 -1.74 -1.00 -11.14
N LYS A 366 -1.00 0.12 -11.19
CA LYS A 366 -0.23 0.64 -10.05
C LYS A 366 -1.10 0.90 -8.82
N MET A 367 -2.29 1.46 -9.03
CA MET A 367 -3.22 1.70 -7.92
C MET A 367 -3.78 0.40 -7.34
N VAL A 368 -4.02 -0.62 -8.18
CA VAL A 368 -4.41 -1.95 -7.70
C VAL A 368 -3.30 -2.56 -6.85
N ASP A 369 -2.05 -2.47 -7.30
CA ASP A 369 -0.90 -3.00 -6.55
C ASP A 369 -0.67 -2.25 -5.24
N TRP A 370 -1.00 -0.96 -5.18
CA TRP A 370 -0.99 -0.22 -3.92
C TRP A 370 -2.17 -0.60 -2.99
N MET A 371 -3.36 -0.85 -3.52
CA MET A 371 -4.54 -1.22 -2.72
C MET A 371 -4.53 -2.67 -2.22
N LYS A 372 -3.97 -3.61 -3.00
CA LYS A 372 -3.95 -5.06 -2.68
C LYS A 372 -3.38 -5.36 -1.29
N PRO A 373 -2.21 -4.83 -0.88
CA PRO A 373 -1.67 -5.04 0.47
C PRO A 373 -2.63 -4.65 1.60
N LEU A 374 -3.50 -3.65 1.41
CA LEU A 374 -4.44 -3.18 2.44
C LEU A 374 -5.50 -4.22 2.84
N GLN A 375 -5.62 -5.29 2.05
CA GLN A 375 -6.52 -6.42 2.30
C GLN A 375 -5.85 -7.59 3.06
N ASP A 376 -4.53 -7.53 3.33
CA ASP A 376 -3.82 -8.56 4.08
C ASP A 376 -4.27 -8.54 5.56
N PRO A 377 -4.99 -9.56 6.06
CA PRO A 377 -5.51 -9.57 7.43
C PRO A 377 -4.43 -9.88 8.48
N ASN A 378 -3.20 -10.19 8.08
CA ASN A 378 -2.13 -10.65 8.97
C ASN A 378 -1.19 -9.54 9.42
N LYS A 379 -1.49 -8.28 9.09
CA LYS A 379 -0.68 -7.11 9.46
C LYS A 379 -1.57 -5.94 9.86
N LEU A 380 -1.06 -5.06 10.72
CA LEU A 380 -1.59 -3.70 10.84
C LEU A 380 -0.99 -2.82 9.75
N ILE A 381 -1.83 -2.04 9.07
CA ILE A 381 -1.41 -1.32 7.88
C ILE A 381 -1.84 0.14 7.97
N PHE A 382 -0.86 1.05 7.94
CA PHE A 382 -1.13 2.47 7.82
C PHE A 382 -0.69 2.97 6.45
N ALA A 383 -1.65 3.53 5.70
CA ALA A 383 -1.48 3.87 4.29
C ALA A 383 -1.80 5.34 4.02
N PRO A 384 -0.85 6.26 4.28
CA PRO A 384 -1.05 7.67 4.01
C PRO A 384 -0.97 7.99 2.51
N ILE A 385 -1.80 8.92 2.09
CA ILE A 385 -1.75 9.60 0.78
C ILE A 385 -1.40 11.05 1.07
N ASP A 386 -0.15 11.43 0.85
CA ASP A 386 0.27 12.85 0.92
C ASP A 386 -0.09 13.56 -0.40
N ASP A 387 -0.33 14.87 -0.31
CA ASP A 387 -0.84 15.70 -1.42
C ASP A 387 -1.92 15.02 -2.28
N ALA A 388 -2.97 14.52 -1.60
CA ALA A 388 -4.04 13.75 -2.20
C ALA A 388 -4.72 14.45 -3.40
N GLU A 389 -4.69 15.78 -3.45
CA GLU A 389 -5.18 16.60 -4.55
C GLU A 389 -4.54 16.25 -5.90
N ASN A 390 -3.31 15.73 -5.91
CA ASN A 390 -2.59 15.40 -7.15
C ASN A 390 -3.08 14.10 -7.78
N ASN A 391 -3.58 13.17 -6.97
CA ASN A 391 -3.91 11.80 -7.41
C ASN A 391 -5.41 11.50 -7.36
N LEU A 392 -6.18 12.29 -6.59
CA LEU A 392 -7.60 12.09 -6.34
C LEU A 392 -8.43 13.35 -6.65
N GLN A 393 -7.99 14.13 -7.66
CA GLN A 393 -8.64 15.35 -8.11
C GLN A 393 -10.05 15.13 -8.71
N GLU A 394 -10.96 16.09 -8.55
CA GLU A 394 -12.32 16.04 -9.11
C GLU A 394 -12.33 15.76 -10.63
N ARG A 395 -12.77 14.55 -10.97
CA ARG A 395 -12.69 13.96 -12.31
C ARG A 395 -13.51 14.67 -13.39
N THR A 396 -14.47 15.50 -12.99
CA THR A 396 -15.30 16.30 -13.89
C THR A 396 -14.63 17.60 -14.34
N THR A 397 -13.53 18.00 -13.70
CA THR A 397 -12.79 19.22 -14.02
C THR A 397 -12.09 19.11 -15.38
N GLN A 398 -12.11 20.18 -16.17
CA GLN A 398 -11.41 20.23 -17.46
C GLN A 398 -9.90 20.18 -17.24
N GLY A 399 -9.20 19.30 -17.97
CA GLY A 399 -7.74 19.15 -17.88
C GLY A 399 -7.24 17.99 -16.99
N VAL A 400 -8.13 17.30 -16.27
CA VAL A 400 -7.76 16.12 -15.47
C VAL A 400 -7.36 14.94 -16.36
N SER A 401 -6.21 14.33 -16.09
CA SER A 401 -5.67 13.22 -16.87
C SER A 401 -6.53 11.95 -16.78
N ALA A 402 -6.50 11.11 -17.81
CA ALA A 402 -7.18 9.82 -17.78
C ALA A 402 -6.66 8.91 -16.65
N GLY A 403 -5.35 8.98 -16.36
CA GLY A 403 -4.73 8.23 -15.26
C GLY A 403 -5.30 8.56 -13.88
N VAL A 404 -5.58 9.85 -13.60
CA VAL A 404 -6.24 10.24 -12.34
C VAL A 404 -7.65 9.66 -12.24
N LYS A 405 -8.41 9.64 -13.35
CA LYS A 405 -9.75 9.04 -13.37
C LYS A 405 -9.71 7.53 -13.12
N GLU A 406 -8.71 6.85 -13.69
CA GLU A 406 -8.46 5.42 -13.45
C GLU A 406 -8.16 5.13 -11.97
N VAL A 407 -7.26 5.92 -11.36
CA VAL A 407 -6.89 5.81 -9.94
C VAL A 407 -8.10 5.98 -9.03
N ILE A 408 -8.90 7.02 -9.25
CA ILE A 408 -10.15 7.25 -8.49
C ILE A 408 -11.09 6.06 -8.66
N GLY A 409 -11.23 5.54 -9.89
CA GLY A 409 -12.04 4.36 -10.17
C GLY A 409 -11.62 3.14 -9.35
N VAL A 410 -10.32 2.89 -9.21
CA VAL A 410 -9.78 1.81 -8.37
C VAL A 410 -10.03 2.10 -6.88
N PHE A 411 -9.69 3.30 -6.40
CA PHE A 411 -9.87 3.70 -4.99
C PHE A 411 -11.30 3.49 -4.51
N LEU A 412 -12.29 3.92 -5.29
CA LEU A 412 -13.71 3.77 -4.95
C LEU A 412 -14.16 2.31 -4.90
N ARG A 413 -13.63 1.45 -5.77
CA ARG A 413 -13.96 0.01 -5.75
C ARG A 413 -13.44 -0.67 -4.50
N TYR A 414 -12.23 -0.33 -4.06
CA TYR A 414 -11.58 -0.97 -2.91
C TYR A 414 -12.01 -0.40 -1.54
N THR A 415 -12.69 0.75 -1.50
CA THR A 415 -13.13 1.38 -0.23
C THR A 415 -14.60 1.14 0.14
N GLU A 416 -15.50 0.84 -0.82
CA GLU A 416 -16.91 0.47 -0.52
C GLU A 416 -17.53 -0.48 -1.56
N GLY A 417 -16.75 -1.10 -2.44
CA GLY A 417 -17.31 -2.09 -3.38
C GLY A 417 -17.81 -3.34 -2.65
N ALA A 418 -18.61 -4.17 -3.33
CA ALA A 418 -19.05 -5.47 -2.81
C ALA A 418 -17.88 -6.40 -2.40
N TYR A 419 -16.67 -6.09 -2.85
CA TYR A 419 -15.42 -6.80 -2.59
C TYR A 419 -14.45 -6.03 -1.68
N ALA A 420 -14.84 -4.86 -1.15
CA ALA A 420 -14.05 -4.08 -0.20
C ALA A 420 -14.17 -4.67 1.21
N VAL A 421 -13.59 -5.84 1.41
CA VAL A 421 -13.54 -6.47 2.74
C VAL A 421 -12.62 -5.64 3.62
N ASN A 422 -13.18 -5.15 4.73
CA ASN A 422 -12.45 -4.37 5.71
C ASN A 422 -12.51 -5.11 7.05
N TYR A 423 -11.38 -5.64 7.47
CA TYR A 423 -11.22 -6.35 8.74
C TYR A 423 -10.97 -5.39 9.92
N GLY A 424 -10.73 -4.10 9.64
CA GLY A 424 -10.41 -3.10 10.64
C GLY A 424 -8.93 -3.07 11.05
N ASN A 425 -8.06 -3.64 10.22
CA ASN A 425 -6.61 -3.69 10.41
C ASN A 425 -5.84 -2.66 9.56
N SER A 426 -6.52 -2.02 8.60
CA SER A 426 -5.93 -1.03 7.70
C SER A 426 -6.64 0.32 7.77
N SER A 427 -5.88 1.40 7.67
CA SER A 427 -6.41 2.77 7.63
C SER A 427 -5.68 3.61 6.59
N ILE A 428 -6.46 4.30 5.75
CA ILE A 428 -6.02 5.20 4.70
C ILE A 428 -6.20 6.65 5.17
N GLY A 429 -5.10 7.39 5.24
CA GLY A 429 -5.12 8.81 5.60
C GLY A 429 -4.92 9.70 4.38
N LEU A 430 -5.94 10.49 4.00
CA LEU A 430 -5.83 11.48 2.94
C LEU A 430 -5.31 12.81 3.51
N PHE A 431 -4.12 13.24 3.09
CA PHE A 431 -3.53 14.50 3.50
C PHE A 431 -3.50 15.47 2.33
N THR A 432 -4.04 16.68 2.51
CA THR A 432 -4.19 17.62 1.40
C THR A 432 -4.10 19.08 1.84
N ASN A 433 -3.64 19.95 0.94
CA ASN A 433 -3.71 21.40 1.12
C ASN A 433 -5.02 21.99 0.56
N LEU A 434 -5.66 21.29 -0.38
CA LEU A 434 -6.74 21.78 -1.23
C LEU A 434 -7.93 20.78 -1.20
N PRO A 435 -8.62 20.63 -0.05
CA PRO A 435 -9.70 19.64 0.10
C PRO A 435 -10.86 19.84 -0.88
N GLU A 436 -11.07 21.07 -1.35
CA GLU A 436 -12.08 21.41 -2.36
C GLU A 436 -11.76 20.89 -3.76
N MET A 437 -10.50 20.56 -4.06
CA MET A 437 -10.08 19.99 -5.34
C MET A 437 -10.25 18.48 -5.40
N LEU A 438 -10.49 17.81 -4.26
CA LEU A 438 -10.67 16.37 -4.21
C LEU A 438 -12.01 15.94 -4.82
N ASP A 439 -12.01 14.76 -5.44
CA ASP A 439 -13.20 14.16 -6.02
C ASP A 439 -14.31 13.94 -4.99
N LYS A 440 -15.53 14.38 -5.31
CA LYS A 440 -16.67 14.32 -4.39
C LYS A 440 -17.03 12.90 -3.95
N ALA A 441 -16.79 11.90 -4.80
CA ALA A 441 -17.01 10.49 -4.44
C ALA A 441 -15.89 9.99 -3.52
N VAL A 442 -14.64 10.39 -3.71
CA VAL A 442 -13.55 10.11 -2.76
C VAL A 442 -13.85 10.73 -1.39
N ILE A 443 -14.24 12.01 -1.36
CA ILE A 443 -14.65 12.73 -0.15
C ILE A 443 -15.81 12.02 0.57
N SER A 444 -16.69 11.31 -0.17
CA SER A 444 -17.79 10.55 0.44
C SER A 444 -17.34 9.34 1.26
N ARG A 445 -16.12 8.84 1.00
CA ARG A 445 -15.51 7.70 1.70
C ARG A 445 -14.87 8.08 3.03
N VAL A 446 -14.51 9.35 3.15
CA VAL A 446 -13.88 9.89 4.35
C VAL A 446 -14.86 9.92 5.51
N GLN A 447 -14.51 9.25 6.60
CA GLN A 447 -15.34 9.13 7.80
C GLN A 447 -15.02 10.17 8.87
N GLY A 448 -13.77 10.66 8.91
CA GLY A 448 -13.33 11.72 9.81
C GLY A 448 -12.53 12.77 9.05
N ARG A 449 -12.75 14.04 9.36
CA ARG A 449 -12.00 15.18 8.79
C ARG A 449 -11.48 16.05 9.90
N PHE A 450 -10.21 16.42 9.83
CA PHE A 450 -9.58 17.27 10.83
C PHE A 450 -8.69 18.30 10.17
N LYS A 451 -8.68 19.48 10.78
CA LYS A 451 -7.93 20.63 10.30
C LYS A 451 -6.54 20.63 10.91
N ILE A 452 -5.53 20.86 10.09
CA ILE A 452 -4.11 20.89 10.44
C ILE A 452 -3.57 22.26 10.04
N ASP A 453 -3.76 23.27 10.89
CA ASP A 453 -3.34 24.66 10.63
C ASP A 453 -2.05 25.06 11.35
N GLY A 454 -1.51 24.20 12.22
CA GLY A 454 -0.35 24.49 13.05
C GLY A 454 -0.72 25.36 14.27
N ALA A 455 0.20 26.26 14.63
CA ALA A 455 0.07 27.17 15.75
C ALA A 455 -1.06 28.19 15.55
N ARG A 456 -1.85 28.44 16.61
CA ARG A 456 -2.98 29.40 16.55
C ARG A 456 -2.96 30.48 17.61
N ASN A 457 -2.24 30.28 18.71
CA ASN A 457 -2.20 31.22 19.85
C ASN A 457 -0.75 31.47 20.30
N GLU A 458 -0.57 32.42 21.22
CA GLU A 458 0.75 32.82 21.74
C GLU A 458 1.56 31.65 22.30
N HIS A 459 0.93 30.76 23.07
CA HIS A 459 1.60 29.57 23.63
C HIS A 459 2.09 28.61 22.54
N ASP A 460 1.29 28.40 21.48
CA ASP A 460 1.72 27.60 20.34
C ASP A 460 2.94 28.22 19.64
N PHE A 461 2.93 29.53 19.39
CA PHE A 461 4.06 30.19 18.72
C PHE A 461 5.33 30.20 19.58
N ILE A 462 5.20 30.34 20.90
CA ILE A 462 6.32 30.21 21.85
C ILE A 462 6.91 28.79 21.80
N ASP A 463 6.06 27.76 21.77
CA ASP A 463 6.51 26.37 21.67
C ASP A 463 7.17 26.07 20.32
N GLN A 464 6.65 26.65 19.24
CA GLN A 464 7.23 26.52 17.91
C GLN A 464 8.64 27.07 17.84
N ASP A 465 8.82 28.29 18.34
CA ASP A 465 10.12 28.93 18.41
C ASP A 465 11.08 28.09 19.27
N HIS A 466 10.63 27.65 20.46
CA HIS A 466 11.40 26.78 21.33
C HIS A 466 11.89 25.50 20.65
N LEU A 467 11.02 24.81 19.89
CA LEU A 467 11.39 23.60 19.18
C LEU A 467 12.48 23.82 18.12
N TRP A 468 12.55 25.01 17.52
CA TRP A 468 13.56 25.37 16.52
C TRP A 468 14.92 25.67 17.16
N TRP A 469 14.98 26.55 18.15
CA TRP A 469 16.26 26.96 18.73
C TRP A 469 16.77 26.03 19.82
N ARG A 470 15.96 25.16 20.44
CA ARG A 470 16.42 24.25 21.52
C ARG A 470 17.59 23.37 21.12
N LYS A 471 17.72 23.04 19.82
CA LYS A 471 18.88 22.29 19.32
C LYS A 471 20.15 23.12 19.43
N LEU A 472 20.08 24.39 19.04
CA LEU A 472 21.19 25.33 19.15
C LEU A 472 21.58 25.56 20.60
N ASP A 473 20.60 25.74 21.49
CA ASP A 473 20.86 25.92 22.93
C ASP A 473 21.52 24.68 23.56
N LYS A 474 21.11 23.47 23.16
CA LYS A 474 21.75 22.21 23.57
C LYS A 474 23.18 22.05 23.04
N THR A 475 23.43 22.41 21.79
CA THR A 475 24.76 22.23 21.16
C THR A 475 25.72 23.37 21.47
N MET A 476 25.20 24.56 21.76
CA MET A 476 25.95 25.79 21.99
C MET A 476 25.32 26.55 23.16
N PRO A 477 25.62 26.14 24.41
CA PRO A 477 25.11 26.82 25.60
C PRO A 477 25.43 28.33 25.55
N SER A 478 24.47 29.16 25.94
CA SER A 478 24.56 30.63 25.92
C SER A 478 24.60 31.29 24.53
N PHE A 479 24.43 30.53 23.44
CA PHE A 479 24.28 31.12 22.11
C PHE A 479 22.90 31.78 21.91
N VAL A 480 21.86 31.15 22.45
CA VAL A 480 20.49 31.68 22.39
C VAL A 480 20.34 32.76 23.47
N ASN A 481 20.49 34.02 23.07
CA ASN A 481 20.40 35.19 23.95
C ASN A 481 18.96 35.70 24.10
N MET A 482 18.05 34.81 24.52
CA MET A 482 16.63 35.12 24.75
C MET A 482 16.21 34.68 26.15
N SER A 483 15.35 35.44 26.81
CA SER A 483 14.82 35.11 28.14
C SER A 483 13.63 34.16 28.03
N ASN A 484 13.52 33.22 28.97
CA ASN A 484 12.36 32.34 29.07
C ASN A 484 11.09 33.12 29.48
N PRO A 485 9.90 32.68 29.08
CA PRO A 485 8.64 33.25 29.57
C PRO A 485 8.50 33.02 31.07
N ASN A 486 8.00 34.02 31.79
CA ASN A 486 7.91 33.98 33.26
C ASN A 486 6.81 33.03 33.77
N ASP A 487 5.66 32.97 33.08
CA ASP A 487 4.45 32.27 33.52
C ASP A 487 4.07 31.08 32.62
N TYR A 488 5.00 30.57 31.81
CA TYR A 488 4.73 29.46 30.90
C TYR A 488 5.91 28.50 30.83
N LYS A 489 5.63 27.19 30.95
CA LYS A 489 6.62 26.16 30.71
C LYS A 489 6.46 25.63 29.29
N TYR A 490 7.54 25.65 28.52
CA TYR A 490 7.53 25.19 27.15
C TYR A 490 6.92 23.78 27.02
N LEU A 491 6.12 23.61 25.98
CA LEU A 491 5.39 22.41 25.57
C LEU A 491 4.18 22.02 26.43
N ASP A 492 3.85 22.79 27.47
CA ASP A 492 2.68 22.49 28.31
C ASP A 492 1.36 22.56 27.51
N ALA A 493 1.22 23.52 26.58
CA ALA A 493 0.07 23.62 25.69
C ALA A 493 0.01 22.52 24.62
N GLN A 494 1.11 21.79 24.40
CA GLN A 494 1.21 20.76 23.36
C GLN A 494 0.76 19.37 23.81
N GLN A 495 0.37 19.22 25.08
CA GLN A 495 -0.22 17.99 25.61
C GLN A 495 -1.50 17.63 24.85
N VAL A 496 -1.68 16.33 24.58
CA VAL A 496 -2.83 15.82 23.83
C VAL A 496 -4.09 15.91 24.70
N ALA A 497 -5.20 16.40 24.11
CA ALA A 497 -6.48 16.50 24.79
C ALA A 497 -6.95 15.14 25.35
N LYS A 498 -7.73 15.14 26.43
CA LYS A 498 -8.22 13.89 27.04
C LYS A 498 -9.50 13.42 26.36
N ASN A 499 -10.41 14.33 26.03
CA ASN A 499 -11.68 13.98 25.38
C ASN A 499 -12.18 15.10 24.47
N LEU A 500 -13.00 14.74 23.50
CA LEU A 500 -13.64 15.63 22.54
C LEU A 500 -14.60 16.61 23.22
N GLY A 501 -15.12 16.30 24.41
CA GLY A 501 -15.94 17.22 25.21
C GLY A 501 -15.18 18.46 25.73
N GLU A 502 -13.86 18.40 25.88
CA GLU A 502 -13.02 19.58 26.17
C GLU A 502 -12.81 20.47 24.92
N ILE A 503 -13.08 19.91 23.74
CA ILE A 503 -12.91 20.55 22.44
C ILE A 503 -14.26 21.10 21.92
N LEU A 504 -15.37 20.44 22.25
CA LEU A 504 -16.71 20.77 21.77
C LEU A 504 -17.49 21.55 22.81
N ASP A 505 -17.93 22.76 22.47
CA ASP A 505 -18.93 23.49 23.26
C ASP A 505 -20.22 22.68 23.42
N LYS A 506 -20.84 22.75 24.60
CA LYS A 506 -22.16 22.16 24.85
C LYS A 506 -23.21 22.92 24.03
N VAL A 507 -23.80 22.25 23.04
CA VAL A 507 -24.87 22.80 22.21
C VAL A 507 -26.12 21.95 22.40
N ASP A 508 -27.06 22.43 23.22
CA ASP A 508 -28.31 21.70 23.47
C ASP A 508 -29.47 22.11 22.54
N LYS A 509 -29.41 23.30 21.93
CA LYS A 509 -30.42 23.82 21.00
C LYS A 509 -29.80 24.42 19.74
N PRO A 510 -30.49 24.34 18.59
CA PRO A 510 -30.05 24.98 17.35
C PRO A 510 -29.91 26.49 17.53
N THR A 511 -28.87 27.05 16.92
CA THR A 511 -28.63 28.49 16.87
C THR A 511 -29.25 29.14 15.63
N GLU A 512 -29.43 28.38 14.56
CA GLU A 512 -30.02 28.87 13.30
C GLU A 512 -31.54 28.92 13.38
N GLN A 513 -32.14 30.10 13.15
CA GLN A 513 -33.56 30.35 13.43
C GLN A 513 -34.52 29.36 12.75
N ARG A 514 -34.31 29.05 11.46
CA ARG A 514 -35.17 28.11 10.71
C ARG A 514 -35.10 26.68 11.26
N VAL A 515 -33.93 26.27 11.73
CA VAL A 515 -33.70 24.97 12.37
C VAL A 515 -34.34 24.97 13.75
N LEU A 516 -34.13 26.03 14.52
CA LEU A 516 -34.69 26.21 15.86
C LEU A 516 -36.22 26.18 15.87
N ASP A 517 -36.88 26.90 14.95
CA ASP A 517 -38.34 26.93 14.83
C ASP A 517 -38.90 25.52 14.56
N THR A 518 -38.24 24.78 13.68
CA THR A 518 -38.60 23.40 13.33
C THR A 518 -38.36 22.46 14.50
N PHE A 519 -37.22 22.60 15.17
CA PHE A 519 -36.85 21.82 16.34
C PHE A 519 -37.88 22.00 17.45
N ASN A 520 -38.22 23.25 17.82
CA ASN A 520 -39.22 23.57 18.83
C ASN A 520 -40.62 23.05 18.45
N LYS A 521 -41.00 23.15 17.17
CA LYS A 521 -42.27 22.60 16.65
C LYS A 521 -42.37 21.09 16.85
N VAL A 522 -41.29 20.35 16.59
CA VAL A 522 -41.27 18.88 16.76
C VAL A 522 -41.16 18.51 18.25
N GLU A 523 -40.36 19.24 19.03
CA GLU A 523 -40.17 19.07 20.48
C GLU A 523 -41.50 19.26 21.24
N SER A 524 -42.39 20.12 20.76
CA SER A 524 -43.74 20.29 21.33
C SER A 524 -44.65 19.06 21.21
N LYS A 525 -44.32 18.11 20.32
CA LYS A 525 -45.14 16.92 20.02
C LYS A 525 -44.49 15.60 20.42
N TYR A 526 -43.17 15.53 20.39
CA TYR A 526 -42.40 14.32 20.66
C TYR A 526 -41.22 14.65 21.56
N LYS A 527 -40.86 13.75 22.46
CA LYS A 527 -39.65 13.91 23.27
C LYS A 527 -38.41 13.61 22.45
N ASP A 528 -37.33 14.34 22.70
CA ASP A 528 -36.02 14.13 22.08
C ASP A 528 -35.39 12.76 22.38
N THR A 529 -35.89 12.04 23.39
CA THR A 529 -35.54 10.65 23.68
C THR A 529 -36.25 9.63 22.78
N GLU A 530 -37.25 10.04 22.00
CA GLU A 530 -38.05 9.15 21.14
C GLU A 530 -37.53 9.13 19.70
N HIS A 531 -37.51 7.95 19.06
CA HIS A 531 -37.12 7.85 17.65
C HIS A 531 -38.05 8.63 16.71
N MET A 532 -39.33 8.77 17.07
CA MET A 532 -40.32 9.53 16.30
C MET A 532 -39.97 11.02 16.23
N PHE A 533 -39.35 11.59 17.28
CA PHE A 533 -38.86 12.97 17.25
C PHE A 533 -37.88 13.18 16.08
N TYR A 534 -36.86 12.34 15.98
CA TYR A 534 -35.85 12.48 14.92
C TYR A 534 -36.42 12.18 13.52
N ALA A 535 -37.32 11.21 13.39
CA ALA A 535 -37.98 10.92 12.11
C ALA A 535 -38.77 12.13 11.60
N HIS A 536 -39.55 12.78 12.47
CA HIS A 536 -40.29 13.99 12.13
C HIS A 536 -39.38 15.19 11.91
N LEU A 537 -38.35 15.37 12.75
CA LEU A 537 -37.36 16.44 12.60
C LEU A 537 -36.68 16.36 11.24
N TYR A 538 -36.14 15.20 10.85
CA TYR A 538 -35.48 15.04 9.55
C TYR A 538 -36.44 15.23 8.37
N THR A 539 -37.70 14.81 8.51
CA THR A 539 -38.72 15.01 7.47
C THR A 539 -39.04 16.50 7.27
N GLU A 540 -39.16 17.27 8.34
CA GLU A 540 -39.40 18.72 8.25
C GLU A 540 -38.15 19.47 7.76
N ILE A 541 -36.96 19.09 8.23
CA ILE A 541 -35.68 19.63 7.75
C ILE A 541 -35.51 19.40 6.25
N GLN A 542 -35.88 18.23 5.72
CA GLN A 542 -35.81 17.93 4.29
C GLN A 542 -36.72 18.85 3.46
N LYS A 543 -37.85 19.30 4.00
CA LYS A 543 -38.72 20.28 3.32
C LYS A 543 -38.07 21.66 3.26
N ILE A 544 -37.28 22.03 4.26
CA ILE A 544 -36.58 23.32 4.34
C ILE A 544 -35.32 23.29 3.48
N PHE A 545 -34.59 22.17 3.51
CA PHE A 545 -33.34 21.95 2.80
C PHE A 545 -33.49 20.72 1.89
N PRO A 546 -33.95 20.88 0.64
CA PRO A 546 -34.21 19.76 -0.28
C PRO A 546 -32.98 18.89 -0.60
N PHE A 547 -31.76 19.40 -0.36
CA PHE A 547 -30.52 18.66 -0.51
C PHE A 547 -30.20 17.74 0.69
N PHE A 548 -30.88 17.93 1.84
CA PHE A 548 -30.75 17.06 3.00
C PHE A 548 -31.31 15.67 2.68
N SER A 549 -30.54 14.63 3.02
CA SER A 549 -30.78 13.27 2.54
C SER A 549 -30.39 12.20 3.57
N SER A 550 -30.63 10.93 3.24
CA SER A 550 -30.16 9.80 4.05
C SER A 550 -28.63 9.76 4.22
N ARG A 551 -27.86 10.45 3.36
CA ARG A 551 -26.41 10.62 3.53
C ARG A 551 -26.10 11.47 4.77
N ASP A 552 -26.86 12.52 4.99
CA ASP A 552 -26.71 13.43 6.13
C ASP A 552 -27.05 12.73 7.44
N VAL A 553 -28.16 11.97 7.46
CA VAL A 553 -28.53 11.15 8.62
C VAL A 553 -27.43 10.13 8.96
N ARG A 554 -26.79 9.54 7.94
CA ARG A 554 -25.65 8.64 8.14
C ARG A 554 -24.43 9.35 8.71
N ASN A 555 -24.15 10.59 8.27
CA ASN A 555 -23.05 11.39 8.82
C ASN A 555 -23.29 11.75 10.29
N ILE A 556 -24.53 12.11 10.65
CA ILE A 556 -24.94 12.31 12.05
C ILE A 556 -24.69 11.04 12.85
N GLN A 557 -25.15 9.87 12.37
CA GLN A 557 -24.94 8.61 13.07
C GLN A 557 -23.45 8.27 13.26
N LYS A 558 -22.61 8.57 12.27
CA LYS A 558 -21.15 8.41 12.39
C LYS A 558 -20.58 9.34 13.46
N ALA A 559 -21.00 10.61 13.50
CA ALA A 559 -20.56 11.56 14.53
C ALA A 559 -20.94 11.09 15.94
N VAL A 560 -22.17 10.59 16.11
CA VAL A 560 -22.63 9.99 17.37
C VAL A 560 -21.75 8.80 17.76
N SER A 561 -21.49 7.87 16.83
CA SER A 561 -20.68 6.67 17.10
C SER A 561 -19.23 7.02 17.45
N LEU A 562 -18.65 8.00 16.76
CA LEU A 562 -17.31 8.51 17.05
C LEU A 562 -17.21 9.14 18.43
N ARG A 563 -18.26 9.84 18.87
CA ARG A 563 -18.31 10.46 20.19
C ARG A 563 -18.52 9.45 21.31
N LEU A 564 -19.36 8.44 21.10
CA LEU A 564 -19.52 7.33 22.05
C LEU A 564 -18.20 6.59 22.26
N THR A 565 -17.45 6.38 21.18
CA THR A 565 -16.16 5.67 21.17
C THR A 565 -14.94 6.57 21.42
N ASP A 566 -15.16 7.80 21.90
CA ASP A 566 -14.06 8.73 22.22
C ASP A 566 -13.61 8.58 23.68
N PHE A 567 -12.98 7.45 23.98
CA PHE A 567 -12.36 7.17 25.28
C PHE A 567 -10.93 6.66 25.11
N ASP A 568 -10.10 6.87 26.13
CA ASP A 568 -8.74 6.33 26.18
C ASP A 568 -8.77 4.86 26.55
N LEU A 569 -7.92 4.07 25.90
CA LEU A 569 -7.53 2.77 26.44
C LEU A 569 -6.70 3.00 27.71
N GLU A 570 -6.83 2.10 28.68
CA GLU A 570 -6.10 2.23 29.95
C GLU A 570 -4.58 2.13 29.72
N PRO A 571 -3.76 3.02 30.30
CA PRO A 571 -2.30 2.98 30.12
C PRO A 571 -1.68 1.62 30.46
N ASP A 572 -2.18 0.96 31.51
CA ASP A 572 -1.71 -0.34 31.97
C ASP A 572 -1.88 -1.45 30.91
N TRP A 573 -2.82 -1.29 29.96
CA TRP A 573 -3.01 -2.26 28.88
C TRP A 573 -1.87 -2.25 27.86
N PHE A 574 -1.16 -1.12 27.72
CA PHE A 574 0.01 -1.01 26.84
C PHE A 574 1.26 -1.58 27.50
N ASP A 575 1.43 -1.38 28.81
CA ASP A 575 2.56 -1.93 29.57
C ASP A 575 2.38 -3.44 29.84
N ASN A 576 1.14 -3.90 29.98
CA ASN A 576 0.77 -5.29 30.21
C ASN A 576 -0.20 -5.80 29.13
N PRO A 577 0.29 -6.20 27.94
CA PRO A 577 -0.53 -6.63 26.81
C PRO A 577 -1.51 -7.77 27.09
N GLU A 578 -1.20 -8.63 28.08
CA GLU A 578 -2.03 -9.76 28.51
C GLU A 578 -3.37 -9.34 29.14
N ILE A 579 -3.49 -8.08 29.56
CA ILE A 579 -4.72 -7.53 30.14
C ILE A 579 -5.76 -7.30 29.03
N TYR A 580 -5.34 -6.85 27.85
CA TYR A 580 -6.25 -6.44 26.77
C TYR A 580 -5.82 -6.91 25.37
N PHE A 581 -4.67 -6.46 24.84
CA PHE A 581 -4.32 -6.68 23.43
C PHE A 581 -4.24 -8.16 23.03
N LYS A 582 -3.79 -9.02 23.96
CA LYS A 582 -3.68 -10.48 23.77
C LYS A 582 -4.93 -11.26 24.20
N LYS A 583 -5.99 -10.60 24.62
CA LYS A 583 -7.29 -11.25 24.90
C LYS A 583 -8.00 -11.61 23.60
N ASP A 584 -8.91 -12.57 23.70
CA ASP A 584 -9.83 -12.92 22.63
C ASP A 584 -10.77 -11.76 22.27
N TYR A 585 -11.38 -11.88 21.09
CA TYR A 585 -12.24 -10.86 20.53
C TYR A 585 -13.42 -10.45 21.45
N ASP A 586 -14.15 -11.44 22.00
CA ASP A 586 -15.36 -11.18 22.78
C ASP A 586 -15.02 -10.48 24.10
N THR A 587 -13.92 -10.88 24.74
CA THR A 587 -13.38 -10.19 25.91
C THR A 587 -12.99 -8.74 25.60
N LYS A 588 -12.22 -8.50 24.53
CA LYS A 588 -11.85 -7.13 24.11
C LYS A 588 -13.07 -6.27 23.83
N PHE A 589 -14.06 -6.82 23.14
CA PHE A 589 -15.29 -6.12 22.81
C PHE A 589 -16.07 -5.73 24.06
N GLY A 590 -16.22 -6.65 25.03
CA GLY A 590 -16.86 -6.37 26.31
C GLY A 590 -16.16 -5.27 27.11
N MET A 591 -14.83 -5.32 27.22
CA MET A 591 -14.03 -4.29 27.91
C MET A 591 -14.22 -2.90 27.27
N LEU A 592 -14.25 -2.83 25.94
CA LEU A 592 -14.51 -1.56 25.24
C LEU A 592 -15.96 -1.06 25.41
N GLN A 593 -16.94 -1.95 25.54
CA GLN A 593 -18.32 -1.55 25.84
C GLN A 593 -18.44 -0.95 27.24
N GLU A 594 -17.68 -1.43 28.21
CA GLU A 594 -17.62 -0.84 29.56
C GLU A 594 -17.00 0.55 29.53
N LEU A 595 -15.87 0.72 28.84
CA LEU A 595 -15.27 2.05 28.62
C LEU A 595 -16.23 3.00 27.89
N MET A 596 -16.93 2.51 26.87
CA MET A 596 -17.93 3.30 26.14
C MET A 596 -19.04 3.81 27.07
N ARG A 597 -19.54 2.97 27.99
CA ARG A 597 -20.55 3.37 28.99
C ARG A 597 -19.99 4.37 30.00
N ALA A 598 -18.78 4.13 30.50
CA ALA A 598 -18.12 5.04 31.44
C ALA A 598 -17.86 6.42 30.82
N ASN A 599 -17.52 6.45 29.53
CA ASN A 599 -17.26 7.69 28.77
C ASN A 599 -18.48 8.61 28.66
N MET A 600 -19.69 8.08 28.86
CA MET A 600 -20.91 8.88 28.73
C MET A 600 -21.03 9.96 29.84
N LYS A 601 -20.22 9.90 30.91
CA LYS A 601 -20.12 10.94 31.97
C LYS A 601 -21.50 11.42 32.51
N GLY A 602 -22.46 10.49 32.62
CA GLY A 602 -23.83 10.76 33.09
C GLY A 602 -24.80 11.29 32.03
N LEU A 603 -24.39 11.41 30.76
CA LEU A 603 -25.28 11.63 29.61
C LEU A 603 -25.87 10.30 29.14
N ASP A 604 -27.05 10.34 28.55
CA ASP A 604 -27.63 9.19 27.85
C ASP A 604 -27.32 9.23 26.34
N PHE A 605 -27.58 8.12 25.65
CA PHE A 605 -27.43 8.04 24.19
C PHE A 605 -28.23 9.14 23.48
N SER A 606 -29.44 9.44 23.97
CA SER A 606 -30.30 10.50 23.44
C SER A 606 -29.67 11.88 23.55
N ASP A 607 -28.95 12.19 24.64
CA ASP A 607 -28.30 13.49 24.80
C ASP A 607 -27.17 13.68 23.79
N ILE A 608 -26.31 12.67 23.63
CA ILE A 608 -25.23 12.70 22.64
C ILE A 608 -25.83 12.82 21.24
N ARG A 609 -26.84 12.02 20.93
CA ARG A 609 -27.54 12.08 19.64
C ARG A 609 -28.16 13.45 19.39
N ARG A 610 -28.83 14.06 20.37
CA ARG A 610 -29.41 15.40 20.26
C ARG A 610 -28.33 16.42 19.91
N GLN A 611 -27.24 16.44 20.66
CA GLN A 611 -26.16 17.41 20.46
C GLN A 611 -25.52 17.28 19.07
N GLU A 612 -25.26 16.06 18.59
CA GLU A 612 -24.71 15.86 17.24
C GLU A 612 -25.72 16.22 16.13
N VAL A 613 -27.01 15.93 16.34
CA VAL A 613 -28.07 16.35 15.42
C VAL A 613 -28.13 17.86 15.31
N VAL A 614 -28.17 18.56 16.44
CA VAL A 614 -28.23 20.02 16.50
C VAL A 614 -27.02 20.62 15.78
N ARG A 615 -25.80 20.17 16.13
CA ARG A 615 -24.56 20.64 15.52
C ARG A 615 -24.53 20.41 14.01
N TYR A 616 -25.02 19.27 13.53
CA TYR A 616 -25.05 18.99 12.09
C TYR A 616 -26.07 19.86 11.36
N LEU A 617 -27.26 20.04 11.92
CA LEU A 617 -28.33 20.82 11.29
C LEU A 617 -28.00 22.31 11.22
N ASP A 618 -27.37 22.88 12.26
CA ASP A 618 -26.88 24.26 12.21
C ASP A 618 -25.84 24.42 11.08
N ASN A 619 -24.87 23.51 10.97
CA ASN A 619 -23.90 23.54 9.87
C ASN A 619 -24.56 23.45 8.49
N VAL A 620 -25.60 22.61 8.34
CA VAL A 620 -26.37 22.51 7.09
C VAL A 620 -27.03 23.84 6.72
N ALA A 621 -27.64 24.51 7.71
CA ALA A 621 -28.26 25.80 7.51
C ALA A 621 -27.24 26.89 7.13
N THR A 622 -26.11 26.97 7.83
CA THR A 622 -25.03 27.92 7.54
C THR A 622 -24.44 27.70 6.13
N ILE A 623 -24.27 26.45 5.69
CA ILE A 623 -23.80 26.14 4.33
C ILE A 623 -24.80 26.60 3.26
N ALA A 624 -26.10 26.37 3.48
CA ALA A 624 -27.14 26.80 2.56
C ALA A 624 -27.14 28.33 2.38
N ASP A 625 -26.98 29.07 3.49
CA ASP A 625 -26.94 30.53 3.47
C ASP A 625 -25.65 31.06 2.84
N THR A 626 -24.53 30.40 3.09
CA THR A 626 -23.23 30.78 2.49
C THR A 626 -23.20 30.54 0.99
N ASP A 627 -23.78 29.44 0.49
CA ASP A 627 -23.87 29.17 -0.96
C ASP A 627 -24.78 30.19 -1.67
N PHE A 628 -25.92 30.53 -1.05
CA PHE A 628 -26.79 31.59 -1.54
C PHE A 628 -26.07 32.94 -1.58
N LYS A 629 -25.41 33.32 -0.47
CA LYS A 629 -24.65 34.57 -0.38
C LYS A 629 -23.52 34.63 -1.42
N ARG A 630 -22.75 33.55 -1.61
CA ARG A 630 -21.70 33.48 -2.64
C ARG A 630 -22.26 33.68 -4.05
N LYS A 631 -23.40 33.08 -4.39
CA LYS A 631 -24.06 33.27 -5.69
C LYS A 631 -24.51 34.71 -5.90
N VAL A 632 -25.05 35.34 -4.85
CA VAL A 632 -25.45 36.75 -4.87
C VAL A 632 -24.21 37.65 -5.04
N ASP A 633 -23.16 37.45 -4.24
CA ASP A 633 -21.93 38.25 -4.31
C ASP A 633 -21.24 38.11 -5.67
N ALA A 634 -21.17 36.90 -6.23
CA ALA A 634 -20.65 36.67 -7.57
C ALA A 634 -21.47 37.41 -8.64
N ARG A 635 -22.81 37.41 -8.51
CA ARG A 635 -23.69 38.13 -9.44
C ARG A 635 -23.57 39.65 -9.31
N ILE A 636 -23.46 40.16 -8.08
CA ILE A 636 -23.19 41.59 -7.82
C ILE A 636 -21.86 41.99 -8.44
N ASN A 637 -20.80 41.20 -8.24
CA ASN A 637 -19.49 41.50 -8.81
C ASN A 637 -19.53 41.50 -10.35
N GLN A 638 -20.21 40.53 -10.96
CA GLN A 638 -20.41 40.49 -12.41
C GLN A 638 -21.18 41.72 -12.93
N LEU A 639 -22.24 42.14 -12.23
CA LEU A 639 -23.00 43.35 -12.56
C LEU A 639 -22.15 44.62 -12.42
N ASN A 640 -21.31 44.70 -11.39
CA ASN A 640 -20.38 45.82 -11.20
C ASN A 640 -19.35 45.89 -12.33
N ILE A 641 -18.78 44.75 -12.74
CA ILE A 641 -17.85 44.65 -13.87
C ILE A 641 -18.55 45.06 -15.18
N GLU A 642 -19.76 44.56 -15.44
CA GLU A 642 -20.54 44.94 -16.63
C GLU A 642 -20.91 46.43 -16.66
N THR A 643 -21.25 47.00 -15.50
CA THR A 643 -21.58 48.43 -15.37
C THR A 643 -20.35 49.29 -15.63
N ALA A 644 -19.21 48.97 -15.00
CA ALA A 644 -17.94 49.68 -15.22
C ALA A 644 -17.45 49.55 -16.66
N ALA A 645 -17.61 48.37 -17.28
CA ALA A 645 -17.28 48.15 -18.68
C ALA A 645 -18.17 48.98 -19.63
N ARG A 646 -19.48 49.10 -19.35
CA ARG A 646 -20.40 49.96 -20.12
C ARG A 646 -20.07 51.44 -19.97
N GLU A 647 -19.74 51.88 -18.76
CA GLU A 647 -19.32 53.26 -18.51
C GLU A 647 -18.00 53.61 -19.21
N GLN A 648 -17.07 52.65 -19.31
CA GLN A 648 -15.81 52.83 -20.05
C GLN A 648 -15.99 52.75 -21.57
N PHE A 649 -16.90 51.89 -22.07
CA PHE A 649 -17.17 51.78 -23.51
C PHE A 649 -17.96 52.97 -24.07
N GLY A 650 -18.74 53.65 -23.21
CA GLY A 650 -19.50 54.85 -23.56
C GLY A 650 -18.74 56.17 -23.49
N LYS A 651 -17.45 56.15 -23.13
CA LYS A 651 -16.50 57.27 -23.25
C LYS A 651 -15.60 57.07 -24.46
#